data_AF-A0A8H4R792-F1
#
_entry.id   AF-A0A8H4R792-F1
#
_cell.length_a   1.000
_cell.length_b   1.000
_cell.length_c   1.000
_cell.angle_alpha   90.00
_cell.angle_beta   90.00
_cell.angle_gamma   90.00
#
_symmetry.space_group_name_H-M   'P 1'
#
loop_
_entity.id
_entity.type
_entity.pdbx_description
1 polymer ?
#
loop_
_entity_poly.entity_id
_entity_poly.type
_entity_poly.pdbx_seq_one_letter_code
_entity_poly.pdbx_strand_id
1 'polypeptide(L)'
;MPPLSVHMPQANFIEKQPINDEEQAHFAGIRYDRGTDTRDATLANERATRFSRAQRLHLVIVAVILLILGLDYLNSNPDLFSSISSFSFADLLPESSTSVATWPWDKPACRPPSINLFAAHPPRPNLDPVVKASNDLDKFLSQSVSKNDVDSLAVAIVTPAGPIFLKGYGVLRANETSSEPGNNADPENPDSPAPEVDGDTIYKLASISKMFTVLETLVLRERGVLNWDDPVDKYLPDFSPPSYGWAEYLDGTQSREAKPRITLRQLASHLSGIGRVDFGEWPVDDPVAHMPDPNQTEFDRTYETIIKATSKFPLITAPYNYPVYSNTGFELLGLANVAANLAAAKDASKEPQTHKELLKRDIFDPLKLKSSFFRLPASEELRAHIAVPQQDADWADRSLNDTSDAVGGQYSSLSDLAVVMRSFLSLNERDGVIPTRVVREWLSPMHVWGGEGAHQVGAPWEILTLGGATAYVKGDATPFTDLTVESVSTFLRQKGYQSRGLEVMYHGHTGRKLQAQVYLGPTYYQRLKHMVDDKIHSRARGPVQILTRQPVEGRSRDGGLRFGEMERDCMISHGIAGFLKERLFEASDAYRLHVCDICGLTAIANLKKQSFECRACKNKTACSQLYIPYAAKLLFQELQSINIAARQYTVSSGRIRD
;
A
#
# COMPACT_ATOMS: atom_id res chain seq x y z
N MET A 1 17.78 42.18 45.74
CA MET A 1 18.38 41.07 44.98
C MET A 1 17.56 40.83 43.72
N PRO A 2 18.01 41.34 42.56
CA PRO A 2 17.56 40.90 41.24
C PRO A 2 18.63 39.98 40.60
N PRO A 3 18.26 39.08 39.66
CA PRO A 3 19.24 38.30 38.93
C PRO A 3 19.93 39.14 37.84
N LEU A 4 21.25 38.99 37.77
CA LEU A 4 22.20 39.69 36.92
C LEU A 4 22.07 39.30 35.44
N SER A 5 22.18 40.31 34.59
CA SER A 5 22.46 40.27 33.15
C SER A 5 23.89 39.80 32.86
N VAL A 6 24.08 38.98 31.82
CA VAL A 6 25.36 38.79 31.15
C VAL A 6 25.20 39.18 29.68
N HIS A 7 25.90 40.24 29.28
CA HIS A 7 26.05 40.70 27.90
C HIS A 7 26.89 39.71 27.07
N MET A 8 26.43 39.36 25.87
CA MET A 8 27.28 38.77 24.82
C MET A 8 28.08 39.89 24.12
N PRO A 9 29.40 39.71 23.88
CA PRO A 9 30.18 40.62 23.05
C PRO A 9 29.95 40.37 21.55
N GLN A 10 29.84 41.47 20.80
CA GLN A 10 29.89 41.50 19.34
C GLN A 10 31.23 40.96 18.84
N ALA A 11 31.20 40.00 17.90
CA ALA A 11 32.38 39.55 17.17
C ALA A 11 32.53 40.37 15.88
N ASN A 12 33.67 41.05 15.79
CA ASN A 12 34.11 41.84 14.64
C ASN A 12 34.27 40.97 13.38
N PHE A 13 33.83 41.53 12.26
CA PHE A 13 34.17 41.10 10.91
C PHE A 13 35.69 41.11 10.70
N ILE A 14 36.24 40.00 10.23
CA ILE A 14 37.57 39.95 9.61
C ILE A 14 37.36 39.49 8.17
N GLU A 15 37.56 40.42 7.24
CA GLU A 15 37.73 40.16 5.80
C GLU A 15 38.93 39.24 5.57
N LYS A 16 38.75 38.18 4.77
CA LYS A 16 39.82 37.59 3.96
C LYS A 16 39.33 37.33 2.54
N GLN A 17 40.17 37.77 1.61
CA GLN A 17 40.04 37.89 0.15
C GLN A 17 39.86 36.54 -0.59
N PRO A 18 39.40 36.57 -1.87
CA PRO A 18 39.12 35.38 -2.67
C PRO A 18 40.40 34.76 -3.25
N ILE A 19 40.39 33.44 -3.45
CA ILE A 19 41.41 32.73 -4.23
C ILE A 19 40.74 32.17 -5.50
N ASN A 20 41.44 32.37 -6.60
CA ASN A 20 41.02 32.25 -8.00
C ASN A 20 40.64 30.85 -8.46
N ASP A 21 39.71 30.83 -9.43
CA ASP A 21 39.34 29.73 -10.31
C ASP A 21 40.41 29.53 -11.39
N GLU A 22 41.44 28.72 -11.12
CA GLU A 22 42.34 28.19 -12.16
C GLU A 22 43.18 27.05 -11.58
N GLU A 23 42.60 25.84 -11.45
CA GLU A 23 43.33 24.55 -11.42
C GLU A 23 42.40 23.38 -11.11
N GLN A 24 41.62 22.90 -12.10
CA GLN A 24 41.30 21.47 -12.25
C GLN A 24 40.51 21.19 -13.55
N ALA A 25 41.00 21.69 -14.68
CA ALA A 25 40.69 21.12 -15.98
C ALA A 25 41.91 20.30 -16.41
N HIS A 26 41.96 19.01 -16.06
CA HIS A 26 42.66 17.96 -16.80
C HIS A 26 42.42 16.61 -16.11
N PHE A 27 41.34 15.94 -16.47
CA PHE A 27 41.34 14.52 -16.86
C PHE A 27 39.99 14.23 -17.53
N ALA A 28 40.08 14.03 -18.84
CA ALA A 28 38.98 13.89 -19.77
C ALA A 28 38.50 12.44 -19.92
N GLY A 29 37.28 12.30 -20.45
CA GLY A 29 36.72 11.07 -21.03
C GLY A 29 35.86 10.29 -20.03
N ILE A 30 34.54 10.19 -20.15
CA ILE A 30 33.82 9.63 -21.30
C ILE A 30 32.48 10.38 -21.49
N ARG A 31 32.26 10.90 -22.70
CA ARG A 31 30.94 11.36 -23.19
C ARG A 31 30.19 10.16 -23.77
N TYR A 32 28.92 10.00 -23.41
CA TYR A 32 27.97 9.24 -24.22
C TYR A 32 27.14 10.21 -25.06
N ASP A 33 27.02 9.86 -26.33
CA ASP A 33 26.47 10.64 -27.44
C ASP A 33 24.93 10.67 -27.41
N ARG A 34 24.33 11.84 -27.71
CA ARG A 34 22.88 11.98 -27.95
C ARG A 34 22.65 12.00 -29.45
N GLY A 35 22.28 10.84 -30.01
CA GLY A 35 21.70 10.73 -31.34
C GLY A 35 20.18 10.78 -31.26
N THR A 36 19.59 11.88 -31.73
CA THR A 36 18.16 12.02 -32.05
C THR A 36 17.87 11.29 -33.35
N ASP A 37 16.93 10.34 -33.36
CA ASP A 37 16.34 9.83 -34.60
C ASP A 37 14.81 9.91 -34.54
N THR A 38 14.26 10.87 -35.26
CA THR A 38 12.83 11.23 -35.35
C THR A 38 12.17 10.49 -36.52
N ARG A 39 12.20 9.15 -36.53
CA ARG A 39 11.61 8.36 -37.63
C ARG A 39 10.65 7.24 -37.24
N ASP A 40 10.48 6.92 -35.95
CA ASP A 40 9.55 5.86 -35.52
C ASP A 40 8.15 6.34 -35.09
N ALA A 41 7.92 7.65 -35.00
CA ALA A 41 6.62 8.20 -34.59
C ALA A 41 5.52 8.10 -35.69
N THR A 42 5.91 7.88 -36.95
CA THR A 42 4.98 7.87 -38.09
C THR A 42 4.43 6.49 -38.43
N LEU A 43 5.10 5.40 -38.04
CA LEU A 43 4.64 4.02 -38.29
C LEU A 43 3.71 3.48 -37.19
N ALA A 44 3.77 4.04 -35.98
CA ALA A 44 2.85 3.71 -34.89
C ALA A 44 1.44 4.32 -35.11
N ASN A 45 1.36 5.45 -35.81
CA ASN A 45 0.11 6.20 -35.99
C ASN A 45 -0.79 5.64 -37.12
N GLU A 46 -0.20 4.95 -38.11
CA GLU A 46 -0.95 4.31 -39.22
C GLU A 46 -1.55 2.94 -38.86
N ARG A 47 -1.08 2.28 -37.79
CA ARG A 47 -1.70 1.04 -37.27
C ARG A 47 -2.81 1.31 -36.26
N ALA A 48 -2.71 2.38 -35.47
CA ALA A 48 -3.73 2.78 -34.49
C ALA A 48 -5.05 3.25 -35.15
N THR A 49 -5.00 3.76 -36.38
CA THR A 49 -6.16 4.29 -37.12
C THR A 49 -7.01 3.23 -37.82
N ARG A 50 -6.62 1.94 -37.80
CA ARG A 50 -7.44 0.84 -38.34
C ARG A 50 -8.27 0.08 -37.31
N PHE A 51 -8.08 0.35 -36.01
CA PHE A 51 -8.79 -0.35 -34.93
C PHE A 51 -9.92 0.45 -34.27
N SER A 52 -10.21 1.68 -34.73
CA SER A 52 -11.21 2.57 -34.09
C SER A 52 -12.67 2.33 -34.49
N ARG A 53 -13.10 1.09 -34.79
CA ARG A 53 -14.50 0.84 -35.18
C ARG A 53 -15.23 -0.35 -34.55
N ALA A 54 -14.67 -1.02 -33.55
CA ALA A 54 -15.41 -2.07 -32.87
C ALA A 54 -15.00 -2.15 -31.40
N GLN A 55 -15.84 -1.62 -30.51
CA GLN A 55 -16.03 -2.06 -29.13
C GLN A 55 -17.06 -1.13 -28.46
N ARG A 56 -18.30 -1.60 -28.32
CA ARG A 56 -19.27 -1.04 -27.37
C ARG A 56 -19.20 -1.91 -26.12
N LEU A 57 -18.87 -1.32 -24.97
CA LEU A 57 -18.73 -2.02 -23.70
C LEU A 57 -19.84 -1.57 -22.73
N HIS A 58 -20.45 -2.55 -22.07
CA HIS A 58 -21.33 -2.33 -20.92
C HIS A 58 -20.56 -1.80 -19.71
N LEU A 59 -21.09 -0.76 -19.08
CA LEU A 59 -20.45 -0.03 -18.00
C LEU A 59 -21.27 -0.19 -16.72
N VAL A 60 -20.74 -0.91 -15.73
CA VAL A 60 -21.29 -0.93 -14.37
C VAL A 60 -20.58 0.14 -13.55
N ILE A 61 -21.18 1.33 -13.43
CA ILE A 61 -20.70 2.36 -12.48
C ILE A 61 -21.41 2.17 -11.14
N VAL A 62 -20.81 1.40 -10.23
CA VAL A 62 -21.06 1.64 -8.81
C VAL A 62 -20.27 2.89 -8.43
N ALA A 63 -20.95 4.00 -8.17
CA ALA A 63 -20.31 5.27 -7.79
C ALA A 63 -19.76 5.22 -6.34
N VAL A 64 -18.67 4.47 -6.16
CA VAL A 64 -17.53 4.87 -5.35
C VAL A 64 -16.53 5.39 -6.37
N ILE A 65 -15.93 6.57 -6.19
CA ILE A 65 -14.91 7.07 -7.14
C ILE A 65 -13.76 6.05 -7.19
N LEU A 66 -13.79 5.18 -8.19
CA LEU A 66 -12.83 4.14 -8.53
C LEU A 66 -12.78 4.06 -10.07
N LEU A 67 -11.85 4.80 -10.64
CA LEU A 67 -11.54 4.86 -12.07
C LEU A 67 -10.69 3.66 -12.46
N ILE A 68 -11.27 2.63 -13.09
CA ILE A 68 -10.53 1.77 -14.03
C ILE A 68 -11.45 1.40 -15.21
N LEU A 69 -11.31 2.16 -16.30
CA LEU A 69 -11.42 1.66 -17.67
C LEU A 69 -10.19 2.14 -18.45
N GLY A 70 -9.81 1.36 -19.46
CA GLY A 70 -8.53 1.41 -20.16
C GLY A 70 -7.98 2.82 -20.45
N LEU A 71 -6.69 2.98 -20.15
CA LEU A 71 -5.86 4.15 -20.48
C LEU A 71 -5.88 4.52 -21.98
N ASP A 72 -6.35 3.64 -22.87
CA ASP A 72 -6.49 3.91 -24.30
C ASP A 72 -7.83 4.57 -24.71
N TYR A 73 -8.92 4.35 -23.95
CA TYR A 73 -10.23 5.00 -24.24
C TYR A 73 -10.32 6.41 -23.63
N LEU A 74 -9.70 6.62 -22.47
CA LEU A 74 -9.64 7.95 -21.82
C LEU A 74 -8.73 8.94 -22.56
N ASN A 75 -7.73 8.45 -23.31
CA ASN A 75 -6.92 9.29 -24.19
C ASN A 75 -7.65 9.69 -25.49
N SER A 76 -8.76 9.04 -25.83
CA SER A 76 -9.48 9.27 -27.09
C SER A 76 -10.77 10.11 -26.96
N ASN A 77 -11.22 10.45 -25.73
CA ASN A 77 -12.38 11.33 -25.50
C ASN A 77 -12.24 12.27 -24.28
N PRO A 78 -11.57 13.44 -24.42
CA PRO A 78 -11.35 14.39 -23.32
C PRO A 78 -12.60 15.14 -22.80
N ASP A 79 -13.73 15.10 -23.54
CA ASP A 79 -14.95 15.86 -23.19
C ASP A 79 -15.85 15.18 -22.14
N LEU A 80 -15.71 13.87 -21.94
CA LEU A 80 -16.47 13.13 -20.91
C LEU A 80 -15.90 13.42 -19.49
N PHE A 81 -14.59 13.69 -19.41
CA PHE A 81 -13.91 14.00 -18.15
C PHE A 81 -14.11 15.46 -17.72
N SER A 82 -14.23 16.39 -18.67
CA SER A 82 -14.47 17.81 -18.39
C SER A 82 -15.90 18.10 -17.90
N SER A 83 -16.87 17.28 -18.29
CA SER A 83 -18.28 17.44 -17.89
C SER A 83 -18.57 16.86 -16.50
N ILE A 84 -17.92 15.78 -16.09
CA ILE A 84 -18.08 15.21 -14.73
C ILE A 84 -17.31 16.05 -13.68
N SER A 85 -16.20 16.69 -14.05
CA SER A 85 -15.46 17.64 -13.21
C SER A 85 -16.10 19.03 -13.09
N SER A 86 -17.21 19.28 -13.80
CA SER A 86 -17.94 20.56 -13.76
C SER A 86 -19.00 20.67 -12.65
N PHE A 87 -19.14 19.66 -11.79
CA PHE A 87 -19.98 19.73 -10.58
C PHE A 87 -19.34 20.63 -9.51
N SER A 88 -19.55 21.94 -9.66
CA SER A 88 -19.34 22.91 -8.59
C SER A 88 -20.60 23.01 -7.73
N PHE A 89 -20.48 22.75 -6.43
CA PHE A 89 -21.53 22.95 -5.42
C PHE A 89 -21.97 24.43 -5.25
N ALA A 90 -21.46 25.35 -6.07
CA ALA A 90 -21.71 26.79 -5.98
C ALA A 90 -23.10 27.23 -6.50
N ASP A 91 -23.79 26.43 -7.31
CA ASP A 91 -25.08 26.80 -7.94
C ASP A 91 -26.31 26.57 -7.02
N LEU A 92 -26.10 26.56 -5.71
CA LEU A 92 -27.10 26.24 -4.68
C LEU A 92 -27.55 27.44 -3.83
N LEU A 93 -27.15 28.67 -4.14
CA LEU A 93 -27.55 29.86 -3.38
C LEU A 93 -28.32 30.89 -4.24
N PRO A 94 -29.35 31.57 -3.70
CA PRO A 94 -30.21 32.45 -4.48
C PRO A 94 -29.55 33.79 -4.78
N GLU A 95 -29.69 34.26 -6.02
CA GLU A 95 -29.28 35.59 -6.45
C GLU A 95 -30.11 36.69 -5.75
N SER A 96 -29.43 37.63 -5.08
CA SER A 96 -29.95 38.99 -4.94
C SER A 96 -28.82 40.03 -4.96
N SER A 97 -28.76 40.74 -6.09
CA SER A 97 -28.37 42.14 -6.31
C SER A 97 -27.02 42.69 -5.79
N THR A 98 -26.16 43.02 -6.77
CA THR A 98 -25.40 44.30 -6.99
C THR A 98 -24.60 44.91 -5.82
N SER A 99 -23.33 45.35 -5.92
CA SER A 99 -22.57 45.94 -7.02
C SER A 99 -21.05 46.02 -6.70
N VAL A 100 -20.21 45.83 -7.73
CA VAL A 100 -18.88 46.39 -8.01
C VAL A 100 -17.79 46.42 -6.90
N ALA A 101 -16.68 45.72 -7.21
CA ALA A 101 -15.32 45.81 -6.64
C ALA A 101 -15.01 45.08 -5.32
N THR A 102 -14.57 43.81 -5.43
CA THR A 102 -13.33 43.24 -4.82
C THR A 102 -13.23 41.74 -5.15
N TRP A 103 -12.16 41.30 -5.81
CA TRP A 103 -11.74 39.88 -5.83
C TRP A 103 -11.34 39.46 -4.41
N PRO A 104 -11.84 38.33 -3.86
CA PRO A 104 -10.88 37.30 -3.45
C PRO A 104 -11.42 35.85 -3.42
N TRP A 105 -10.46 34.94 -3.55
CA TRP A 105 -10.43 33.52 -3.22
C TRP A 105 -11.03 33.17 -1.84
N ASP A 106 -12.05 32.33 -1.81
CA ASP A 106 -12.39 31.54 -0.61
C ASP A 106 -11.60 30.22 -0.63
N LYS A 107 -10.94 29.95 0.50
CA LYS A 107 -9.83 29.01 0.67
C LYS A 107 -10.34 27.65 1.13
N PRO A 108 -9.85 26.50 0.62
CA PRO A 108 -9.91 25.26 1.37
C PRO A 108 -8.81 25.29 2.44
N ALA A 109 -9.19 25.60 3.67
CA ALA A 109 -8.36 25.35 4.84
C ALA A 109 -8.16 23.83 4.98
N CYS A 110 -6.91 23.40 5.15
CA CYS A 110 -6.61 22.03 5.50
C CYS A 110 -7.16 21.78 6.91
N ARG A 111 -8.26 21.03 7.01
CA ARG A 111 -8.84 20.62 8.29
C ARG A 111 -8.11 19.35 8.73
N PRO A 112 -7.77 19.17 10.03
CA PRO A 112 -7.43 17.83 10.53
C PRO A 112 -8.54 16.86 10.12
N PRO A 113 -8.25 15.57 9.86
CA PRO A 113 -9.29 14.62 9.50
C PRO A 113 -10.39 14.73 10.55
N SER A 114 -11.55 15.23 10.14
CA SER A 114 -12.67 15.32 11.05
C SER A 114 -12.95 13.90 11.53
N ILE A 115 -13.54 13.75 12.73
CA ILE A 115 -14.34 12.56 12.99
C ILE A 115 -15.15 12.31 11.71
N ASN A 116 -15.16 11.07 11.21
CA ASN A 116 -15.96 10.74 10.03
C ASN A 116 -17.44 10.92 10.43
N LEU A 117 -17.90 12.16 10.37
CA LEU A 117 -19.21 12.59 10.83
C LEU A 117 -20.27 11.94 9.98
N PHE A 118 -19.96 11.60 8.72
CA PHE A 118 -20.83 10.82 7.87
C PHE A 118 -20.88 9.33 8.25
N ALA A 119 -19.83 8.78 8.86
CA ALA A 119 -19.88 7.45 9.46
C ALA A 119 -20.76 7.43 10.73
N ALA A 120 -20.70 8.48 11.55
CA ALA A 120 -21.47 8.59 12.79
C ALA A 120 -22.92 9.12 12.60
N HIS A 121 -23.11 9.99 11.60
CA HIS A 121 -24.33 10.71 11.26
C HIS A 121 -24.51 10.76 9.74
N PRO A 122 -24.82 9.62 9.12
CA PRO A 122 -25.01 9.55 7.67
C PRO A 122 -26.15 10.48 7.22
N PRO A 123 -26.03 11.10 6.04
CA PRO A 123 -27.08 11.95 5.49
C PRO A 123 -28.33 11.11 5.21
N ARG A 124 -29.51 11.67 5.47
CA ARG A 124 -30.78 11.00 5.20
C ARG A 124 -31.19 11.23 3.74
N PRO A 125 -31.81 10.24 3.08
CA PRO A 125 -32.20 10.35 1.67
C PRO A 125 -33.26 11.44 1.43
N ASN A 126 -34.04 11.80 2.45
CA ASN A 126 -35.11 12.80 2.36
C ASN A 126 -34.67 14.24 2.64
N LEU A 127 -33.37 14.50 2.81
CA LEU A 127 -32.88 15.87 2.98
C LEU A 127 -32.91 16.60 1.64
N ASP A 128 -33.47 17.82 1.60
CA ASP A 128 -33.62 18.59 0.36
C ASP A 128 -32.33 18.69 -0.49
N PRO A 129 -31.12 18.91 0.09
CA PRO A 129 -29.89 18.92 -0.69
C PRO A 129 -29.56 17.57 -1.32
N VAL A 130 -29.86 16.46 -0.63
CA VAL A 130 -29.64 15.10 -1.14
C VAL A 130 -30.62 14.81 -2.26
N VAL A 131 -31.91 15.13 -2.07
CA VAL A 131 -32.95 14.96 -3.08
C VAL A 131 -32.62 15.75 -4.35
N LYS A 132 -32.23 17.03 -4.21
CA LYS A 132 -31.82 17.85 -5.35
C LYS A 132 -30.63 17.24 -6.09
N ALA A 133 -29.57 16.87 -5.37
CA ALA A 133 -28.39 16.25 -5.97
C ALA A 133 -28.71 14.90 -6.64
N SER A 134 -29.57 14.09 -6.04
CA SER A 134 -30.05 12.83 -6.63
C SER A 134 -30.81 13.07 -7.93
N ASN A 135 -31.66 14.09 -8.00
CA ASN A 135 -32.38 14.43 -9.24
C ASN A 135 -31.43 14.94 -10.33
N ASP A 136 -30.42 15.74 -9.96
CA ASP A 136 -29.41 16.23 -10.91
C ASP A 136 -28.57 15.07 -11.47
N LEU A 137 -28.17 14.13 -10.61
CA LEU A 137 -27.45 12.92 -10.99
C LEU A 137 -28.31 12.01 -11.90
N ASP A 138 -29.57 11.80 -11.52
CA ASP A 138 -30.53 11.02 -12.31
C ASP A 138 -30.70 11.58 -13.73
N LYS A 139 -30.88 12.90 -13.84
CA LYS A 139 -30.96 13.58 -15.13
C LYS A 139 -29.69 13.40 -15.95
N PHE A 140 -28.52 13.56 -15.33
CA PHE A 140 -27.23 13.40 -16.00
C PHE A 140 -27.01 11.96 -16.52
N LEU A 141 -27.29 10.96 -15.70
CA LEU A 141 -27.13 9.55 -16.05
C LEU A 141 -28.14 9.13 -17.12
N SER A 142 -29.41 9.54 -16.98
CA SER A 142 -30.44 9.30 -17.99
C SER A 142 -30.03 9.87 -19.36
N GLN A 143 -29.52 11.11 -19.39
CA GLN A 143 -29.02 11.72 -20.62
C GLN A 143 -27.80 11.02 -21.19
N SER A 144 -26.90 10.54 -20.32
CA SER A 144 -25.68 9.86 -20.75
C SER A 144 -26.02 8.51 -21.40
N VAL A 145 -26.80 7.67 -20.73
CA VAL A 145 -27.21 6.34 -21.24
C VAL A 145 -28.07 6.44 -22.50
N SER A 146 -28.81 7.54 -22.69
CA SER A 146 -29.60 7.77 -23.92
C SER A 146 -28.77 7.91 -25.22
N LYS A 147 -27.44 8.06 -25.11
CA LYS A 147 -26.54 8.23 -26.28
C LYS A 147 -26.21 6.91 -26.99
N ASN A 148 -26.77 5.77 -26.56
CA ASN A 148 -26.53 4.43 -27.10
C ASN A 148 -25.03 4.01 -27.10
N ASP A 149 -24.26 4.58 -26.19
CA ASP A 149 -22.86 4.23 -25.91
C ASP A 149 -22.73 3.19 -24.79
N VAL A 150 -23.74 3.09 -23.92
CA VAL A 150 -23.85 2.14 -22.82
C VAL A 150 -25.22 1.48 -22.90
N ASP A 151 -25.33 0.16 -23.08
CA ASP A 151 -26.66 -0.44 -23.20
C ASP A 151 -27.40 -0.50 -21.84
N SER A 152 -26.68 -0.61 -20.71
CA SER A 152 -27.25 -0.49 -19.38
C SER A 152 -26.26 -0.11 -18.28
N LEU A 153 -26.80 0.48 -17.21
CA LEU A 153 -26.05 1.01 -16.09
C LEU A 153 -26.87 0.92 -14.81
N ALA A 154 -26.26 0.49 -13.71
CA ALA A 154 -26.86 0.55 -12.37
C ALA A 154 -25.92 1.30 -11.41
N VAL A 155 -26.45 2.31 -10.70
CA VAL A 155 -25.67 3.20 -9.82
C VAL A 155 -26.28 3.28 -8.43
N ALA A 156 -25.46 3.15 -7.39
CA ALA A 156 -25.84 3.41 -6.00
C ALA A 156 -24.85 4.35 -5.29
N ILE A 157 -25.38 5.17 -4.38
CA ILE A 157 -24.62 5.93 -3.39
C ILE A 157 -24.99 5.41 -2.01
N VAL A 158 -24.01 4.84 -1.31
CA VAL A 158 -24.23 4.08 -0.07
C VAL A 158 -23.64 4.80 1.13
N THR A 159 -24.39 4.82 2.22
CA THR A 159 -23.97 5.32 3.52
C THR A 159 -23.97 4.17 4.55
N PRO A 160 -23.38 4.34 5.75
CA PRO A 160 -23.55 3.37 6.83
C PRO A 160 -25.01 3.04 7.19
N ALA A 161 -25.94 3.98 6.95
CA ALA A 161 -27.37 3.76 7.18
C ALA A 161 -28.09 3.05 6.02
N GLY A 162 -27.44 2.90 4.86
CA GLY A 162 -28.02 2.34 3.65
C GLY A 162 -27.87 3.25 2.42
N PRO A 163 -28.42 2.83 1.27
CA PRO A 163 -28.38 3.63 0.05
C PRO A 163 -29.20 4.91 0.18
N ILE A 164 -28.64 6.02 -0.29
CA ILE A 164 -29.34 7.31 -0.45
C ILE A 164 -29.71 7.60 -1.91
N PHE A 165 -29.11 6.84 -2.83
CA PHE A 165 -29.43 6.81 -4.25
C PHE A 165 -29.20 5.38 -4.74
N LEU A 166 -30.13 4.85 -5.51
CA LEU A 166 -30.00 3.54 -6.15
C LEU A 166 -30.96 3.54 -7.35
N LYS A 167 -30.42 3.43 -8.56
CA LYS A 167 -31.22 3.46 -9.78
C LYS A 167 -30.52 2.73 -10.93
N GLY A 168 -31.32 2.10 -11.78
CA GLY A 168 -30.88 1.50 -13.02
C GLY A 168 -31.32 2.31 -14.24
N TYR A 169 -30.60 2.14 -15.34
CA TYR A 169 -30.75 2.85 -16.60
C TYR A 169 -30.46 1.90 -17.75
N GLY A 170 -31.16 2.08 -18.88
CA GLY A 170 -30.98 1.27 -20.08
C GLY A 170 -31.78 -0.04 -20.04
N VAL A 171 -31.37 -1.00 -20.86
CA VAL A 171 -32.12 -2.24 -21.11
C VAL A 171 -31.44 -3.45 -20.48
N LEU A 172 -32.24 -4.37 -19.93
CA LEU A 172 -31.68 -5.56 -19.29
C LEU A 172 -31.02 -6.52 -20.30
N ARG A 173 -31.62 -6.71 -21.48
CA ARG A 173 -31.18 -7.67 -22.51
C ARG A 173 -30.94 -6.97 -23.85
N ALA A 174 -29.78 -6.36 -23.99
CA ALA A 174 -29.46 -5.52 -25.14
C ALA A 174 -29.21 -6.32 -26.44
N ASN A 175 -28.85 -7.60 -26.32
CA ASN A 175 -28.75 -8.52 -27.45
C ASN A 175 -30.12 -8.85 -28.09
N GLU A 176 -31.19 -8.74 -27.30
CA GLU A 176 -32.56 -9.08 -27.71
C GLU A 176 -33.35 -7.84 -28.16
N THR A 177 -32.85 -6.63 -27.89
CA THR A 177 -33.48 -5.38 -28.32
C THR A 177 -33.14 -5.03 -29.77
N SER A 178 -34.15 -4.93 -30.64
CA SER A 178 -33.95 -4.46 -32.02
C SER A 178 -33.65 -2.96 -32.07
N SER A 179 -32.94 -2.48 -33.11
CA SER A 179 -32.60 -1.06 -33.30
C SER A 179 -33.80 -0.15 -33.66
N GLU A 180 -35.03 -0.67 -33.71
CA GLU A 180 -36.22 0.12 -33.97
C GLU A 180 -36.93 0.51 -32.66
N PRO A 181 -37.27 1.81 -32.47
CA PRO A 181 -37.99 2.25 -31.28
C PRO A 181 -39.39 1.62 -31.26
N GLY A 182 -39.64 0.72 -30.30
CA GLY A 182 -40.96 0.11 -30.07
C GLY A 182 -41.00 -1.42 -30.05
N ASN A 183 -39.92 -2.11 -30.41
CA ASN A 183 -39.86 -3.58 -30.47
C ASN A 183 -39.29 -4.23 -29.19
N ASN A 184 -39.30 -3.50 -28.08
CA ASN A 184 -38.79 -3.92 -26.77
C ASN A 184 -39.71 -4.92 -26.06
N ALA A 185 -40.66 -5.52 -26.78
CA ALA A 185 -41.71 -6.30 -26.17
C ALA A 185 -41.45 -7.80 -26.34
N ASP A 186 -41.83 -8.53 -25.29
CA ASP A 186 -41.84 -9.99 -25.24
C ASP A 186 -42.37 -10.56 -26.57
N PRO A 187 -41.65 -11.48 -27.24
CA PRO A 187 -42.13 -12.13 -28.47
C PRO A 187 -43.51 -12.79 -28.31
N GLU A 188 -43.88 -13.17 -27.08
CA GLU A 188 -45.18 -13.73 -26.73
C GLU A 188 -46.19 -12.66 -26.27
N ASN A 189 -45.74 -11.45 -25.92
CA ASN A 189 -46.56 -10.33 -25.47
C ASN A 189 -46.03 -8.94 -25.91
N PRO A 190 -46.35 -8.50 -27.14
CA PRO A 190 -45.83 -7.27 -27.77
C PRO A 190 -46.17 -5.94 -27.09
N ASP A 191 -47.03 -5.96 -26.06
CA ASP A 191 -47.44 -4.77 -25.30
C ASP A 191 -46.70 -4.64 -23.95
N SER A 192 -45.84 -5.60 -23.58
CA SER A 192 -45.06 -5.53 -22.34
C SER A 192 -43.78 -4.71 -22.55
N PRO A 193 -43.49 -3.71 -21.69
CA PRO A 193 -42.22 -2.98 -21.77
C PRO A 193 -41.04 -3.94 -21.54
N ALA A 194 -39.92 -3.70 -22.24
CA ALA A 194 -38.68 -4.45 -21.98
C ALA A 194 -38.35 -4.39 -20.49
N PRO A 195 -37.81 -5.47 -19.91
CA PRO A 195 -37.36 -5.44 -18.54
C PRO A 195 -36.33 -4.31 -18.38
N GLU A 196 -36.65 -3.34 -17.54
CA GLU A 196 -35.79 -2.20 -17.23
C GLU A 196 -34.74 -2.62 -16.21
N VAL A 197 -33.57 -1.99 -16.29
CA VAL A 197 -32.51 -2.19 -15.28
C VAL A 197 -32.88 -1.49 -13.98
N ASP A 198 -32.59 -2.17 -12.88
CA ASP A 198 -32.87 -1.71 -11.52
C ASP A 198 -31.75 -2.12 -10.54
N GLY A 199 -32.03 -2.04 -9.24
CA GLY A 199 -31.08 -2.45 -8.20
C GLY A 199 -30.81 -3.95 -8.13
N ASP A 200 -31.77 -4.76 -8.55
CA ASP A 200 -31.71 -6.22 -8.44
C ASP A 200 -31.16 -6.88 -9.71
N THR A 201 -31.00 -6.09 -10.77
CA THR A 201 -30.27 -6.46 -11.98
C THR A 201 -28.87 -6.97 -11.66
N ILE A 202 -28.54 -8.14 -12.20
CA ILE A 202 -27.34 -8.91 -11.92
C ILE A 202 -26.32 -8.71 -13.04
N TYR A 203 -25.11 -8.30 -12.66
CA TYR A 203 -24.00 -8.13 -13.58
C TYR A 203 -22.87 -9.09 -13.23
N LYS A 204 -22.12 -9.50 -14.25
CA LYS A 204 -20.83 -10.15 -14.06
C LYS A 204 -19.81 -9.09 -13.65
N LEU A 205 -19.20 -9.28 -12.49
CA LEU A 205 -18.39 -8.28 -11.79
C LEU A 205 -16.99 -8.11 -12.37
N ALA A 206 -16.49 -9.10 -13.12
CA ALA A 206 -15.10 -9.14 -13.55
C ALA A 206 -14.16 -8.82 -12.36
N SER A 207 -13.16 -7.95 -12.54
CA SER A 207 -12.12 -7.67 -11.55
C SER A 207 -12.61 -7.20 -10.18
N ILE A 208 -13.85 -6.72 -10.03
CA ILE A 208 -14.43 -6.42 -8.71
C ILE A 208 -14.46 -7.68 -7.81
N SER A 209 -14.54 -8.88 -8.40
CA SER A 209 -14.47 -10.17 -7.69
C SER A 209 -13.24 -10.30 -6.78
N LYS A 210 -12.12 -9.67 -7.15
CA LYS A 210 -10.87 -9.69 -6.38
C LYS A 210 -11.03 -9.11 -4.98
N MET A 211 -11.92 -8.13 -4.80
CA MET A 211 -12.25 -7.58 -3.49
C MET A 211 -12.80 -8.67 -2.56
N PHE A 212 -13.67 -9.55 -3.06
CA PHE A 212 -14.23 -10.66 -2.30
C PHE A 212 -13.17 -11.72 -1.99
N THR A 213 -12.24 -11.98 -2.92
CA THR A 213 -11.09 -12.86 -2.68
C THR A 213 -10.22 -12.37 -1.53
N VAL A 214 -9.94 -11.07 -1.44
CA VAL A 214 -9.17 -10.52 -0.31
C VAL A 214 -9.98 -10.49 0.98
N LEU A 215 -11.29 -10.18 0.89
CA LEU A 215 -12.18 -10.25 2.05
C LEU A 215 -12.20 -11.66 2.65
N GLU A 216 -12.24 -12.70 1.81
CA GLU A 216 -12.16 -14.09 2.24
C GLU A 216 -10.84 -14.39 2.94
N THR A 217 -9.70 -13.91 2.42
CA THR A 217 -8.41 -14.03 3.10
C THR A 217 -8.45 -13.38 4.50
N LEU A 218 -9.12 -12.24 4.66
CA LEU A 218 -9.27 -11.57 5.97
C LEU A 218 -10.17 -12.37 6.92
N VAL A 219 -11.26 -12.96 6.42
CA VAL A 219 -12.14 -13.82 7.22
C VAL A 219 -11.37 -15.04 7.73
N LEU A 220 -10.63 -15.73 6.86
CA LEU A 220 -9.81 -16.89 7.24
C LEU A 220 -8.71 -16.50 8.24
N ARG A 221 -8.10 -15.33 8.08
CA ARG A 221 -7.13 -14.79 9.06
C ARG A 221 -7.76 -14.60 10.44
N GLU A 222 -8.94 -13.99 10.50
CA GLU A 222 -9.63 -13.74 11.77
C GLU A 222 -10.11 -15.03 12.44
N ARG A 223 -10.29 -16.11 11.67
CA ARG A 223 -10.52 -17.47 12.19
C ARG A 223 -9.25 -18.17 12.66
N GLY A 224 -8.07 -17.58 12.45
CA GLY A 224 -6.77 -18.18 12.78
C GLY A 224 -6.33 -19.30 11.84
N VAL A 225 -6.93 -19.40 10.64
CA VAL A 225 -6.63 -20.42 9.63
C VAL A 225 -5.33 -20.09 8.87
N LEU A 226 -5.11 -18.80 8.60
CA LEU A 226 -3.94 -18.31 7.88
C LEU A 226 -3.46 -16.97 8.46
N ASN A 227 -2.25 -16.56 8.09
CA ASN A 227 -1.75 -15.22 8.32
C ASN A 227 -1.48 -14.50 7.00
N TRP A 228 -1.62 -13.19 7.04
CA TRP A 228 -1.46 -12.32 5.88
C TRP A 228 -0.05 -12.40 5.26
N ASP A 229 0.96 -12.58 6.10
CA ASP A 229 2.37 -12.67 5.70
C ASP A 229 2.88 -14.12 5.62
N ASP A 230 1.97 -15.10 5.63
CA ASP A 230 2.32 -16.48 5.30
C ASP A 230 2.82 -16.55 3.86
N PRO A 231 3.88 -17.34 3.61
CA PRO A 231 4.37 -17.50 2.25
C PRO A 231 3.42 -18.42 1.47
N VAL A 232 3.29 -18.16 0.17
CA VAL A 232 2.32 -18.86 -0.70
C VAL A 232 2.62 -20.37 -0.76
N ASP A 233 3.89 -20.74 -0.77
CA ASP A 233 4.39 -22.12 -0.79
C ASP A 233 3.99 -22.94 0.46
N LYS A 234 3.58 -22.29 1.55
CA LYS A 234 2.98 -22.96 2.71
C LYS A 234 1.67 -23.67 2.36
N TYR A 235 0.90 -23.09 1.46
CA TYR A 235 -0.42 -23.59 1.06
C TYR A 235 -0.40 -24.25 -0.32
N LEU A 236 0.47 -23.77 -1.21
CA LEU A 236 0.66 -24.29 -2.56
C LEU A 236 2.13 -24.74 -2.71
N PRO A 237 2.50 -25.94 -2.25
CA PRO A 237 3.91 -26.36 -2.11
C PRO A 237 4.69 -26.44 -3.43
N ASP A 238 3.99 -26.57 -4.56
CA ASP A 238 4.60 -26.58 -5.90
C ASP A 238 4.94 -25.17 -6.42
N PHE A 239 4.46 -24.13 -5.73
CA PHE A 239 4.71 -22.74 -6.10
C PHE A 239 6.16 -22.35 -5.79
N SER A 240 6.98 -22.23 -6.84
CA SER A 240 8.39 -21.88 -6.73
C SER A 240 8.82 -20.93 -7.85
N PRO A 241 8.36 -19.66 -7.83
CA PRO A 241 8.72 -18.70 -8.87
C PRO A 241 10.23 -18.42 -8.87
N PRO A 242 10.85 -18.20 -10.06
CA PRO A 242 12.20 -17.67 -10.17
C PRO A 242 12.32 -16.28 -9.52
N SER A 243 13.54 -15.89 -9.11
CA SER A 243 13.79 -14.50 -8.67
C SER A 243 13.53 -13.50 -9.81
N TYR A 244 13.46 -12.21 -9.49
CA TYR A 244 13.48 -11.15 -10.50
C TYR A 244 14.85 -11.12 -11.20
N GLY A 245 14.91 -10.55 -12.41
CA GLY A 245 16.15 -10.51 -13.21
C GLY A 245 15.94 -10.92 -14.66
N TRP A 246 15.22 -10.07 -15.43
CA TRP A 246 14.96 -10.34 -16.83
C TRP A 246 16.22 -10.28 -17.70
N ALA A 247 17.21 -9.46 -17.33
CA ALA A 247 18.48 -9.41 -18.03
C ALA A 247 19.20 -10.75 -17.92
N GLU A 248 19.30 -11.30 -16.70
CA GLU A 248 19.94 -12.59 -16.46
C GLU A 248 19.22 -13.71 -17.21
N TYR A 249 17.88 -13.72 -17.17
CA TYR A 249 17.06 -14.69 -17.89
C TYR A 249 17.26 -14.63 -19.41
N LEU A 250 17.25 -13.43 -20.01
CA LEU A 250 17.46 -13.24 -21.45
C LEU A 250 18.88 -13.61 -21.88
N ASP A 251 19.86 -13.40 -20.99
CA ASP A 251 21.26 -13.79 -21.21
C ASP A 251 21.53 -15.28 -20.91
N GLY A 252 20.51 -16.05 -20.51
CA GLY A 252 20.62 -17.48 -20.17
C GLY A 252 21.42 -17.76 -18.89
N THR A 253 21.61 -16.74 -18.05
CA THR A 253 22.31 -16.83 -16.77
C THR A 253 21.33 -16.98 -15.61
N GLN A 254 21.71 -17.74 -14.57
CA GLN A 254 20.87 -17.84 -13.38
C GLN A 254 21.14 -16.66 -12.44
N SER A 255 20.06 -16.00 -12.00
CA SER A 255 20.13 -15.03 -10.90
C SER A 255 20.76 -15.69 -9.68
N ARG A 256 21.72 -14.99 -9.05
CA ARG A 256 22.43 -15.44 -7.84
C ARG A 256 21.61 -15.23 -6.56
N GLU A 257 20.42 -14.66 -6.68
CA GLU A 257 19.59 -14.32 -5.53
C GLU A 257 18.81 -15.51 -4.98
N ALA A 258 18.52 -15.44 -3.68
CA ALA A 258 17.67 -16.41 -3.01
C ALA A 258 16.25 -16.40 -3.61
N LYS A 259 15.59 -17.56 -3.61
CA LYS A 259 14.20 -17.69 -4.07
C LYS A 259 13.31 -16.63 -3.39
N PRO A 260 12.48 -15.89 -4.16
CA PRO A 260 11.64 -14.86 -3.59
C PRO A 260 10.56 -15.48 -2.70
N ARG A 261 10.48 -15.02 -1.45
CA ARG A 261 9.42 -15.41 -0.53
C ARG A 261 8.19 -14.55 -0.77
N ILE A 262 7.31 -14.99 -1.68
CA ILE A 262 6.04 -14.30 -1.96
C ILE A 262 5.01 -14.68 -0.90
N THR A 263 4.30 -13.67 -0.39
CA THR A 263 3.29 -13.79 0.67
C THR A 263 1.87 -13.56 0.15
N LEU A 264 0.87 -14.02 0.90
CA LEU A 264 -0.54 -13.73 0.60
C LEU A 264 -0.81 -12.21 0.54
N ARG A 265 -0.16 -11.43 1.41
CA ARG A 265 -0.18 -9.95 1.40
C ARG A 265 0.16 -9.38 0.03
N GLN A 266 1.26 -9.86 -0.54
CA GLN A 266 1.80 -9.37 -1.81
C GLN A 266 0.94 -9.78 -3.00
N LEU A 267 0.35 -10.97 -2.96
CA LEU A 267 -0.65 -11.38 -3.96
C LEU A 267 -1.88 -10.47 -3.92
N ALA A 268 -2.44 -10.27 -2.72
CA ALA A 268 -3.65 -9.49 -2.49
C ALA A 268 -3.50 -8.01 -2.88
N SER A 269 -2.28 -7.47 -2.86
CA SER A 269 -1.99 -6.06 -3.13
C SER A 269 -1.31 -5.80 -4.48
N HIS A 270 -1.25 -6.79 -5.38
CA HIS A 270 -0.51 -6.67 -6.64
C HIS A 270 0.98 -6.32 -6.47
N LEU A 271 1.58 -6.59 -5.30
CA LEU A 271 2.99 -6.29 -4.99
C LEU A 271 3.87 -7.55 -4.97
N SER A 272 3.42 -8.64 -5.59
CA SER A 272 4.18 -9.88 -5.70
C SER A 272 5.24 -9.86 -6.79
N GLY A 273 5.15 -8.92 -7.73
CA GLY A 273 5.98 -8.89 -8.93
C GLY A 273 5.52 -9.85 -10.04
N ILE A 274 4.49 -10.66 -9.78
CA ILE A 274 3.80 -11.45 -10.81
C ILE A 274 2.89 -10.49 -11.57
N GLY A 275 3.21 -10.14 -12.82
CA GLY A 275 2.37 -9.21 -13.58
C GLY A 275 1.41 -9.87 -14.56
N ARG A 276 0.55 -9.05 -15.14
CA ARG A 276 -0.29 -9.34 -16.32
C ARG A 276 0.46 -8.86 -17.56
N VAL A 277 0.77 -9.72 -18.54
CA VAL A 277 1.29 -9.24 -19.83
C VAL A 277 0.88 -10.14 -21.00
N ASP A 278 0.49 -9.50 -22.10
CA ASP A 278 0.10 -10.04 -23.41
C ASP A 278 1.27 -10.62 -24.25
N PHE A 279 2.33 -11.14 -23.62
CA PHE A 279 3.47 -11.73 -24.35
C PHE A 279 3.30 -13.26 -24.54
N GLY A 280 2.11 -13.69 -24.97
CA GLY A 280 1.77 -15.11 -25.12
C GLY A 280 1.72 -15.84 -23.78
N GLU A 281 2.57 -16.86 -23.58
CA GLU A 281 2.49 -17.81 -22.46
C GLU A 281 2.90 -17.28 -21.05
N TRP A 282 2.77 -15.97 -20.74
CA TRP A 282 3.33 -15.40 -19.50
C TRP A 282 2.40 -14.48 -18.69
N PRO A 283 2.26 -14.67 -17.36
CA PRO A 283 2.51 -15.90 -16.64
C PRO A 283 1.57 -17.01 -17.10
N VAL A 284 0.43 -16.69 -17.69
CA VAL A 284 -0.44 -17.51 -18.57
C VAL A 284 -1.32 -16.50 -19.32
N ASP A 285 -1.84 -16.84 -20.51
CA ASP A 285 -2.86 -16.03 -21.20
C ASP A 285 -3.98 -15.60 -20.24
N ASP A 286 -4.30 -14.32 -20.27
CA ASP A 286 -5.30 -13.72 -19.38
C ASP A 286 -6.70 -14.29 -19.71
N PRO A 287 -7.38 -14.93 -18.74
CA PRO A 287 -8.69 -15.54 -18.97
C PRO A 287 -9.78 -14.53 -19.31
N VAL A 288 -9.52 -13.24 -19.08
CA VAL A 288 -10.41 -12.13 -19.43
C VAL A 288 -10.04 -11.49 -20.77
N ALA A 289 -8.80 -11.66 -21.27
CA ALA A 289 -8.33 -11.01 -22.51
C ALA A 289 -8.25 -11.96 -23.71
N HIS A 290 -8.00 -13.26 -23.48
CA HIS A 290 -7.91 -14.27 -24.54
C HIS A 290 -9.13 -15.19 -24.48
N MET A 291 -10.09 -14.94 -25.37
CA MET A 291 -11.29 -15.77 -25.48
C MET A 291 -10.90 -17.15 -26.02
N PRO A 292 -11.25 -18.25 -25.31
CA PRO A 292 -11.18 -19.58 -25.90
C PRO A 292 -12.22 -19.74 -27.00
N ASP A 293 -12.09 -20.84 -27.77
CA ASP A 293 -13.00 -21.28 -28.84
C ASP A 293 -14.47 -20.92 -28.52
N PRO A 294 -15.22 -20.27 -29.44
CA PRO A 294 -16.64 -19.94 -29.23
C PRO A 294 -17.52 -21.16 -28.87
N ASN A 295 -17.04 -22.39 -29.06
CA ASN A 295 -17.72 -23.61 -28.62
C ASN A 295 -17.43 -24.03 -27.16
N GLN A 296 -16.55 -23.33 -26.44
CA GLN A 296 -16.24 -23.62 -25.03
C GLN A 296 -17.01 -22.68 -24.09
N THR A 297 -17.84 -23.26 -23.22
CA THR A 297 -18.62 -22.55 -22.19
C THR A 297 -17.85 -22.31 -20.89
N GLU A 298 -16.72 -23.00 -20.72
CA GLU A 298 -15.86 -22.92 -19.54
C GLU A 298 -14.41 -22.74 -19.96
N PHE A 299 -13.69 -21.90 -19.21
CA PHE A 299 -12.26 -21.68 -19.42
C PHE A 299 -11.48 -22.94 -19.00
N ASP A 300 -10.59 -23.46 -19.84
CA ASP A 300 -9.79 -24.66 -19.55
C ASP A 300 -8.45 -24.30 -18.90
N ARG A 301 -8.49 -23.89 -17.63
CA ARG A 301 -7.30 -23.55 -16.83
C ARG A 301 -7.22 -24.37 -15.56
N THR A 302 -6.12 -25.12 -15.42
CA THR A 302 -5.88 -25.99 -14.28
C THR A 302 -4.80 -25.43 -13.35
N TYR A 303 -4.75 -25.98 -12.14
CA TYR A 303 -3.71 -25.67 -11.16
C TYR A 303 -2.30 -25.90 -11.72
N GLU A 304 -2.09 -27.02 -12.43
CA GLU A 304 -0.80 -27.40 -13.01
C GLU A 304 -0.33 -26.36 -14.03
N THR A 305 -1.25 -25.85 -14.85
CA THR A 305 -0.94 -24.81 -15.85
C THR A 305 -0.49 -23.52 -15.15
N ILE A 306 -1.18 -23.10 -14.09
CA ILE A 306 -0.83 -21.90 -13.31
C ILE A 306 0.56 -22.05 -12.65
N ILE A 307 0.80 -23.18 -11.99
CA ILE A 307 2.08 -23.43 -11.29
C ILE A 307 3.24 -23.55 -12.27
N LYS A 308 3.07 -24.32 -13.35
CA LYS A 308 4.10 -24.50 -14.38
C LYS A 308 4.52 -23.15 -14.94
N ALA A 309 3.54 -22.32 -15.22
CA ALA A 309 3.79 -21.10 -15.95
C ALA A 309 4.34 -19.99 -15.04
N THR A 310 3.89 -19.87 -13.78
CA THR A 310 4.54 -19.00 -12.77
C THR A 310 5.95 -19.44 -12.38
N SER A 311 6.29 -20.72 -12.58
CA SER A 311 7.65 -21.23 -12.37
C SER A 311 8.58 -21.02 -13.56
N LYS A 312 8.07 -20.63 -14.74
CA LYS A 312 8.82 -20.63 -16.00
C LYS A 312 9.62 -19.34 -16.26
N PHE A 313 9.15 -18.18 -15.82
CA PHE A 313 9.84 -16.91 -16.10
C PHE A 313 10.03 -16.05 -14.82
N PRO A 314 10.88 -15.01 -14.87
CA PRO A 314 11.20 -14.16 -13.71
C PRO A 314 10.07 -13.21 -13.33
N LEU A 315 10.01 -12.80 -12.07
CA LEU A 315 9.12 -11.70 -11.64
C LEU A 315 9.42 -10.41 -12.43
N ILE A 316 8.39 -9.63 -12.77
CA ILE A 316 8.54 -8.34 -13.47
C ILE A 316 9.34 -7.35 -12.64
N THR A 317 9.11 -7.37 -11.33
CA THR A 317 9.80 -6.53 -10.36
C THR A 317 9.96 -7.31 -9.06
N ALA A 318 10.90 -6.89 -8.21
CA ALA A 318 11.02 -7.45 -6.88
C ALA A 318 9.72 -7.23 -6.08
N PRO A 319 9.31 -8.19 -5.22
CA PRO A 319 8.14 -8.00 -4.37
C PRO A 319 8.22 -6.70 -3.55
N TYR A 320 7.08 -6.02 -3.35
CA TYR A 320 6.95 -4.69 -2.73
C TYR A 320 7.59 -3.50 -3.45
N ASN A 321 8.32 -3.71 -4.56
CA ASN A 321 8.98 -2.61 -5.25
C ASN A 321 7.99 -1.73 -6.01
N TYR A 322 7.13 -2.33 -6.84
CA TYR A 322 6.15 -1.60 -7.63
C TYR A 322 4.87 -2.43 -7.82
N PRO A 323 3.66 -1.83 -7.76
CA PRO A 323 2.42 -2.55 -7.97
C PRO A 323 2.28 -2.95 -9.44
N VAL A 324 2.03 -4.23 -9.67
CA VAL A 324 1.82 -4.79 -11.00
C VAL A 324 0.52 -5.60 -10.97
N TYR A 325 -0.49 -5.08 -11.66
CA TYR A 325 -1.79 -5.75 -11.75
C TYR A 325 -1.63 -7.19 -12.23
N SER A 326 -2.32 -8.13 -11.56
CA SER A 326 -2.07 -9.56 -11.72
C SER A 326 -3.34 -10.39 -11.53
N ASN A 327 -3.83 -11.00 -12.61
CA ASN A 327 -4.89 -12.00 -12.50
C ASN A 327 -4.31 -13.29 -11.89
N THR A 328 -3.15 -13.75 -12.34
CA THR A 328 -2.52 -14.97 -11.81
C THR A 328 -2.15 -14.87 -10.34
N GLY A 329 -1.75 -13.69 -9.85
CA GLY A 329 -1.58 -13.48 -8.41
C GLY A 329 -2.86 -13.73 -7.61
N PHE A 330 -4.03 -13.40 -8.17
CA PHE A 330 -5.33 -13.61 -7.55
C PHE A 330 -5.86 -15.04 -7.68
N GLU A 331 -5.53 -15.76 -8.77
CA GLU A 331 -5.78 -17.21 -8.86
C GLU A 331 -5.04 -17.93 -7.74
N LEU A 332 -3.74 -17.64 -7.57
CA LEU A 332 -2.91 -18.20 -6.50
C LEU A 332 -3.47 -17.85 -5.11
N LEU A 333 -3.96 -16.62 -4.91
CA LEU A 333 -4.57 -16.22 -3.65
C LEU A 333 -5.86 -16.99 -3.36
N GLY A 334 -6.74 -17.13 -4.35
CA GLY A 334 -7.97 -17.92 -4.23
C GLY A 334 -7.70 -19.39 -3.92
N LEU A 335 -6.74 -19.99 -4.63
CA LEU A 335 -6.28 -21.37 -4.40
C LEU A 335 -5.65 -21.53 -3.01
N ALA A 336 -4.84 -20.56 -2.57
CA ALA A 336 -4.25 -20.58 -1.24
C ALA A 336 -5.30 -20.46 -0.12
N ASN A 337 -6.36 -19.65 -0.30
CA ASN A 337 -7.47 -19.56 0.65
C ASN A 337 -8.17 -20.93 0.81
N VAL A 338 -8.48 -21.61 -0.29
CA VAL A 338 -9.08 -22.95 -0.28
C VAL A 338 -8.16 -23.95 0.40
N ALA A 339 -6.88 -24.02 0.00
CA ALA A 339 -5.90 -24.93 0.58
C ALA A 339 -5.70 -24.68 2.09
N ALA A 340 -5.66 -23.42 2.51
CA ALA A 340 -5.55 -23.05 3.92
C ALA A 340 -6.77 -23.52 4.73
N ASN A 341 -7.98 -23.31 4.22
CA ASN A 341 -9.21 -23.76 4.85
C ASN A 341 -9.24 -25.28 5.02
N LEU A 342 -8.91 -26.03 3.96
CA LEU A 342 -8.85 -27.49 4.00
C LEU A 342 -7.78 -28.00 4.96
N ALA A 343 -6.60 -27.37 4.99
CA ALA A 343 -5.48 -27.77 5.85
C ALA A 343 -5.76 -27.53 7.34
N ALA A 344 -6.55 -26.51 7.69
CA ALA A 344 -6.89 -26.21 9.08
C ALA A 344 -8.04 -27.07 9.64
N ALA A 345 -8.79 -27.76 8.78
CA ALA A 345 -9.97 -28.51 9.17
C ALA A 345 -9.66 -29.88 9.76
N LYS A 346 -10.49 -30.31 10.71
CA LYS A 346 -10.41 -31.68 11.27
C LYS A 346 -10.87 -32.74 10.28
N ASP A 347 -11.80 -32.39 9.41
CA ASP A 347 -12.39 -33.24 8.37
C ASP A 347 -12.56 -32.42 7.10
N ALA A 348 -11.54 -32.43 6.23
CA ALA A 348 -11.51 -31.64 5.02
C ALA A 348 -12.66 -31.95 4.05
N SER A 349 -13.29 -33.13 4.14
CA SER A 349 -14.40 -33.51 3.25
C SER A 349 -15.70 -32.74 3.49
N LYS A 350 -15.84 -32.10 4.66
CA LYS A 350 -17.01 -31.31 5.07
C LYS A 350 -16.81 -29.81 4.89
N GLU A 351 -15.63 -29.42 4.45
CA GLU A 351 -15.28 -28.03 4.23
C GLU A 351 -15.54 -27.62 2.77
N PRO A 352 -15.67 -26.31 2.50
CA PRO A 352 -15.63 -25.79 1.14
C PRO A 352 -14.40 -26.27 0.38
N GLN A 353 -14.63 -26.89 -0.78
CA GLN A 353 -13.59 -27.42 -1.67
C GLN A 353 -13.19 -26.40 -2.74
N THR A 354 -13.98 -25.35 -2.93
CA THR A 354 -13.83 -24.38 -4.02
C THR A 354 -13.95 -22.95 -3.52
N HIS A 355 -13.41 -22.01 -4.29
CA HIS A 355 -13.49 -20.58 -3.97
C HIS A 355 -14.94 -20.10 -3.84
N LYS A 356 -15.83 -20.50 -4.75
CA LYS A 356 -17.26 -20.17 -4.70
C LYS A 356 -17.96 -20.68 -3.43
N GLU A 357 -17.61 -21.87 -2.96
CA GLU A 357 -18.19 -22.45 -1.73
C GLU A 357 -17.69 -21.72 -0.48
N LEU A 358 -16.42 -21.30 -0.46
CA LEU A 358 -15.87 -20.48 0.61
C LEU A 358 -16.62 -19.15 0.71
N LEU A 359 -16.67 -18.39 -0.38
CA LEU A 359 -17.35 -17.09 -0.43
C LEU A 359 -18.83 -17.23 -0.07
N LYS A 360 -19.49 -18.31 -0.50
CA LYS A 360 -20.88 -18.57 -0.12
C LYS A 360 -21.03 -18.71 1.40
N ARG A 361 -20.23 -19.58 2.02
CA ARG A 361 -20.29 -19.86 3.47
C ARG A 361 -19.93 -18.63 4.31
N ASP A 362 -18.90 -17.90 3.90
CA ASP A 362 -18.22 -16.92 4.75
C ASP A 362 -18.62 -15.49 4.49
N ILE A 363 -19.13 -15.19 3.29
CA ILE A 363 -19.48 -13.83 2.88
C ILE A 363 -20.95 -13.75 2.45
N PHE A 364 -21.38 -14.55 1.47
CA PHE A 364 -22.71 -14.38 0.87
C PHE A 364 -23.84 -14.75 1.83
N ASP A 365 -23.77 -15.92 2.48
CA ASP A 365 -24.81 -16.36 3.41
C ASP A 365 -24.85 -15.48 4.69
N PRO A 366 -23.72 -15.12 5.32
CA PRO A 366 -23.71 -14.22 6.48
C PRO A 366 -24.25 -12.82 6.18
N LEU A 367 -23.91 -12.26 5.01
CA LEU A 367 -24.44 -10.95 4.57
C LEU A 367 -25.82 -11.04 3.92
N LYS A 368 -26.35 -12.26 3.71
CA LYS A 368 -27.63 -12.54 3.06
C LYS A 368 -27.72 -11.97 1.65
N LEU A 369 -26.63 -12.07 0.90
CA LEU A 369 -26.57 -11.67 -0.51
C LEU A 369 -27.40 -12.64 -1.34
N LYS A 370 -28.43 -12.14 -2.03
CA LYS A 370 -29.44 -12.99 -2.70
C LYS A 370 -29.11 -13.28 -4.16
N SER A 371 -28.32 -12.42 -4.77
CA SER A 371 -28.05 -12.37 -6.20
C SER A 371 -26.55 -12.44 -6.50
N SER A 372 -25.75 -12.94 -5.53
CA SER A 372 -24.30 -13.09 -5.62
C SER A 372 -23.89 -14.55 -5.77
N PHE A 373 -23.22 -14.91 -6.87
CA PHE A 373 -22.82 -16.29 -7.21
C PHE A 373 -21.71 -16.34 -8.28
N PHE A 374 -21.21 -17.52 -8.63
CA PHE A 374 -20.14 -17.72 -9.65
C PHE A 374 -20.57 -18.57 -10.85
N ARG A 375 -21.68 -19.31 -10.73
CA ARG A 375 -22.24 -20.12 -11.81
C ARG A 375 -23.69 -19.71 -12.00
N LEU A 376 -24.16 -19.81 -13.24
CA LEU A 376 -25.55 -19.51 -13.56
C LEU A 376 -26.49 -20.30 -12.63
N PRO A 377 -27.42 -19.63 -11.94
CA PRO A 377 -28.29 -20.28 -10.98
C PRO A 377 -29.31 -21.14 -11.73
N ALA A 378 -29.74 -22.24 -11.11
CA ALA A 378 -30.86 -23.03 -11.62
C ALA A 378 -32.21 -22.28 -11.53
N SER A 379 -32.28 -21.23 -10.72
CA SER A 379 -33.47 -20.37 -10.59
C SER A 379 -33.67 -19.54 -11.85
N GLU A 380 -34.79 -19.79 -12.56
CA GLU A 380 -35.24 -18.97 -13.68
C GLU A 380 -35.45 -17.51 -13.28
N GLU A 381 -35.95 -17.27 -12.06
CA GLU A 381 -36.15 -15.93 -11.51
C GLU A 381 -34.83 -15.15 -11.44
N LEU A 382 -33.75 -15.74 -10.94
CA LEU A 382 -32.44 -15.08 -10.90
C LEU A 382 -31.85 -14.89 -12.30
N ARG A 383 -32.02 -15.86 -13.19
CA ARG A 383 -31.54 -15.75 -14.58
C ARG A 383 -32.27 -14.65 -15.36
N ALA A 384 -33.54 -14.40 -15.03
CA ALA A 384 -34.32 -13.33 -15.65
C ALA A 384 -33.72 -11.94 -15.35
N HIS A 385 -33.04 -11.77 -14.21
CA HIS A 385 -32.41 -10.51 -13.79
C HIS A 385 -30.97 -10.32 -14.29
N ILE A 386 -30.38 -11.27 -15.03
CA ILE A 386 -29.01 -11.12 -15.54
C ILE A 386 -28.99 -10.17 -16.73
N ALA A 387 -28.17 -9.13 -16.64
CA ALA A 387 -27.95 -8.19 -17.72
C ALA A 387 -27.10 -8.82 -18.84
N VAL A 388 -27.56 -8.67 -20.08
CA VAL A 388 -26.90 -9.23 -21.27
C VAL A 388 -26.51 -8.11 -22.24
N PRO A 389 -25.22 -7.98 -22.61
CA PRO A 389 -24.77 -6.98 -23.58
C PRO A 389 -25.22 -7.27 -25.00
N GLN A 390 -25.32 -6.20 -25.80
CA GLN A 390 -25.56 -6.33 -27.24
C GLN A 390 -24.38 -6.99 -27.96
N GLN A 391 -23.15 -6.67 -27.54
CA GLN A 391 -21.90 -7.25 -28.05
C GLN A 391 -21.34 -8.25 -27.05
N ASP A 392 -20.77 -9.37 -27.52
CA ASP A 392 -20.21 -10.41 -26.66
C ASP A 392 -21.22 -10.93 -25.60
N ALA A 393 -22.48 -11.08 -26.03
CA ALA A 393 -23.60 -11.52 -25.19
C ALA A 393 -23.33 -12.85 -24.45
N ASP A 394 -22.56 -13.73 -25.09
CA ASP A 394 -22.12 -15.01 -24.55
C ASP A 394 -21.25 -14.86 -23.29
N TRP A 395 -20.62 -13.71 -23.06
CA TRP A 395 -19.87 -13.44 -21.83
C TRP A 395 -20.75 -13.48 -20.57
N ALA A 396 -22.04 -13.18 -20.71
CA ALA A 396 -23.03 -13.28 -19.62
C ALA A 396 -23.22 -14.73 -19.14
N ASP A 397 -22.94 -15.72 -19.99
CA ASP A 397 -23.14 -17.14 -19.67
C ASP A 397 -21.81 -17.90 -19.40
N ARG A 398 -20.66 -17.37 -19.82
CA ARG A 398 -19.36 -18.06 -19.71
C ARG A 398 -18.87 -18.22 -18.26
N SER A 399 -18.32 -19.38 -17.94
CA SER A 399 -17.67 -19.69 -16.65
C SER A 399 -16.15 -19.49 -16.73
N LEU A 400 -15.56 -18.84 -15.72
CA LEU A 400 -14.10 -18.78 -15.58
C LEU A 400 -13.48 -20.03 -14.94
N ASN A 401 -14.30 -21.00 -14.50
CA ASN A 401 -13.91 -22.20 -13.76
C ASN A 401 -13.45 -21.96 -12.31
N ASP A 402 -13.28 -23.04 -11.54
CA ASP A 402 -12.99 -22.96 -10.10
C ASP A 402 -11.58 -22.44 -9.78
N THR A 403 -10.62 -22.52 -10.72
CA THR A 403 -9.24 -21.99 -10.53
C THR A 403 -9.14 -20.49 -10.80
N SER A 404 -10.02 -19.95 -11.66
CA SER A 404 -9.98 -18.55 -12.08
C SER A 404 -11.17 -17.71 -11.58
N ASP A 405 -12.12 -18.30 -10.85
CA ASP A 405 -13.23 -17.57 -10.23
C ASP A 405 -12.74 -16.38 -9.38
N ALA A 406 -11.67 -16.59 -8.61
CA ALA A 406 -11.08 -15.58 -7.72
C ALA A 406 -10.59 -14.31 -8.43
N VAL A 407 -10.42 -14.34 -9.76
CA VAL A 407 -9.98 -13.17 -10.54
C VAL A 407 -11.13 -12.34 -11.10
N GLY A 408 -12.29 -12.96 -11.34
CA GLY A 408 -13.35 -12.28 -12.08
C GLY A 408 -14.65 -13.02 -12.37
N GLY A 409 -14.86 -14.20 -11.77
CA GLY A 409 -15.99 -15.06 -12.11
C GLY A 409 -17.33 -14.70 -11.45
N GLN A 410 -17.34 -13.71 -10.56
CA GLN A 410 -18.51 -13.42 -9.72
C GLN A 410 -19.59 -12.66 -10.48
N TYR A 411 -20.84 -12.99 -10.17
CA TYR A 411 -22.05 -12.24 -10.48
C TYR A 411 -22.56 -11.58 -9.21
N SER A 412 -23.13 -10.38 -9.30
CA SER A 412 -23.81 -9.72 -8.18
C SER A 412 -24.80 -8.68 -8.70
N SER A 413 -25.82 -8.37 -7.89
CA SER A 413 -26.65 -7.20 -8.11
C SER A 413 -26.09 -5.96 -7.41
N LEU A 414 -26.60 -4.79 -7.81
CA LEU A 414 -26.27 -3.52 -7.15
C LEU A 414 -26.78 -3.50 -5.70
N SER A 415 -27.95 -4.08 -5.44
CA SER A 415 -28.52 -4.26 -4.09
C SER A 415 -27.59 -5.05 -3.17
N ASP A 416 -27.03 -6.16 -3.64
CA ASP A 416 -26.07 -6.97 -2.88
C ASP A 416 -24.76 -6.21 -2.65
N LEU A 417 -24.22 -5.54 -3.67
CA LEU A 417 -23.02 -4.72 -3.52
C LEU A 417 -23.22 -3.56 -2.52
N ALA A 418 -24.42 -2.98 -2.47
CA ALA A 418 -24.75 -1.95 -1.48
C ALA A 418 -24.72 -2.50 -0.04
N VAL A 419 -25.12 -3.74 0.18
CA VAL A 419 -24.99 -4.43 1.48
C VAL A 419 -23.52 -4.61 1.84
N VAL A 420 -22.69 -5.09 0.90
CA VAL A 420 -21.25 -5.25 1.10
C VAL A 420 -20.59 -3.90 1.42
N MET A 421 -20.89 -2.85 0.68
CA MET A 421 -20.34 -1.50 0.93
C MET A 421 -20.77 -0.95 2.30
N ARG A 422 -22.03 -1.14 2.69
CA ARG A 422 -22.51 -0.76 4.01
C ARG A 422 -21.72 -1.47 5.12
N SER A 423 -21.35 -2.73 4.93
CA SER A 423 -20.55 -3.49 5.90
C SER A 423 -19.17 -2.87 6.14
N PHE A 424 -18.56 -2.26 5.12
CA PHE A 424 -17.27 -1.60 5.25
C PHE A 424 -17.36 -0.20 5.86
N LEU A 425 -18.46 0.51 5.60
CA LEU A 425 -18.69 1.87 6.10
C LEU A 425 -19.24 1.89 7.53
N SER A 426 -19.91 0.83 7.96
CA SER A 426 -20.54 0.75 9.28
C SER A 426 -19.50 0.72 10.41
N LEU A 427 -19.80 1.46 11.48
CA LEU A 427 -19.07 1.38 12.74
C LEU A 427 -19.55 0.21 13.62
N ASN A 428 -20.62 -0.47 13.21
CA ASN A 428 -21.19 -1.60 13.94
C ASN A 428 -20.64 -2.91 13.36
N GLU A 429 -19.85 -3.62 14.17
CA GLU A 429 -19.22 -4.89 13.78
C GLU A 429 -20.24 -5.98 13.39
N ARG A 430 -21.51 -5.86 13.81
CA ARG A 430 -22.57 -6.83 13.42
C ARG A 430 -23.01 -6.71 11.97
N ASP A 431 -22.67 -5.62 11.29
CA ASP A 431 -23.09 -5.37 9.92
C ASP A 431 -22.11 -5.97 8.88
N GLY A 432 -20.99 -6.56 9.32
CA GLY A 432 -19.95 -7.12 8.44
C GLY A 432 -19.42 -8.48 8.88
N VAL A 433 -18.59 -9.07 8.01
CA VAL A 433 -17.99 -10.41 8.21
C VAL A 433 -16.60 -10.37 8.83
N ILE A 434 -16.00 -9.18 8.92
CA ILE A 434 -14.73 -8.92 9.58
C ILE A 434 -14.88 -7.73 10.55
N PRO A 435 -14.09 -7.68 11.64
CA PRO A 435 -14.16 -6.57 12.59
C PRO A 435 -13.74 -5.23 11.98
N THR A 436 -14.27 -4.11 12.49
CA THR A 436 -13.96 -2.76 11.99
C THR A 436 -12.47 -2.43 12.07
N ARG A 437 -11.73 -2.99 13.05
CA ARG A 437 -10.27 -2.83 13.13
C ARG A 437 -9.55 -3.42 11.90
N VAL A 438 -10.06 -4.54 11.39
CA VAL A 438 -9.50 -5.25 10.22
C VAL A 438 -9.85 -4.50 8.95
N VAL A 439 -11.06 -3.95 8.83
CA VAL A 439 -11.42 -3.06 7.72
C VAL A 439 -10.50 -1.84 7.67
N ARG A 440 -10.18 -1.22 8.82
CA ARG A 440 -9.25 -0.08 8.88
C ARG A 440 -7.82 -0.45 8.51
N GLU A 441 -7.33 -1.61 8.98
CA GLU A 441 -6.04 -2.15 8.56
C GLU A 441 -6.03 -2.39 7.04
N TRP A 442 -7.09 -3.02 6.54
CA TRP A 442 -7.26 -3.35 5.14
C TRP A 442 -7.24 -2.11 4.25
N LEU A 443 -7.93 -1.04 4.65
CA LEU A 443 -7.99 0.25 3.95
C LEU A 443 -6.76 1.16 4.17
N SER A 444 -5.66 0.64 4.74
CA SER A 444 -4.39 1.36 4.83
C SER A 444 -3.52 1.17 3.58
N PRO A 445 -2.96 2.25 2.99
CA PRO A 445 -2.22 2.16 1.73
C PRO A 445 -0.93 1.35 1.92
N MET A 446 -0.67 0.46 0.98
CA MET A 446 0.51 -0.40 0.95
C MET A 446 1.60 0.12 0.02
N HIS A 447 1.23 0.84 -1.03
CA HIS A 447 2.16 1.55 -1.88
C HIS A 447 1.55 2.88 -2.33
N VAL A 448 2.37 3.94 -2.36
CA VAL A 448 1.95 5.31 -2.67
C VAL A 448 2.88 5.84 -3.74
N TRP A 449 2.33 6.36 -4.83
CA TRP A 449 3.10 6.94 -5.93
C TRP A 449 2.39 8.15 -6.55
N GLY A 450 3.09 8.79 -7.50
CA GLY A 450 2.71 10.11 -8.00
C GLY A 450 3.08 11.20 -7.00
N GLY A 451 3.34 12.41 -7.51
CA GLY A 451 3.55 13.57 -6.65
C GLY A 451 2.40 13.69 -5.65
N GLU A 452 2.73 13.97 -4.37
CA GLU A 452 1.77 14.15 -3.27
C GLU A 452 0.93 12.92 -2.89
N GLY A 453 1.29 11.73 -3.35
CA GLY A 453 0.51 10.53 -3.08
C GLY A 453 -0.85 10.55 -3.76
N ALA A 454 -0.89 11.16 -4.96
CA ALA A 454 -2.05 11.20 -5.83
C ALA A 454 -2.59 9.80 -6.16
N HIS A 455 -1.72 8.78 -6.14
CA HIS A 455 -2.08 7.38 -6.33
C HIS A 455 -1.66 6.56 -5.12
N GLN A 456 -2.57 5.73 -4.62
CA GLN A 456 -2.30 4.79 -3.53
C GLN A 456 -2.94 3.46 -3.87
N VAL A 457 -2.28 2.36 -3.53
CA VAL A 457 -2.85 1.00 -3.64
C VAL A 457 -2.78 0.30 -2.30
N GLY A 458 -3.84 -0.45 -2.00
CA GLY A 458 -3.90 -1.46 -0.96
C GLY A 458 -4.16 -2.83 -1.57
N ALA A 459 -5.11 -3.58 -1.00
CA ALA A 459 -5.28 -5.00 -1.33
C ALA A 459 -6.73 -5.41 -1.64
N PRO A 460 -7.29 -5.30 -2.85
CA PRO A 460 -6.78 -4.71 -4.06
C PRO A 460 -7.59 -3.43 -4.36
N TRP A 461 -7.59 -2.48 -3.43
CA TRP A 461 -8.24 -1.19 -3.66
C TRP A 461 -7.19 -0.16 -4.09
N GLU A 462 -7.64 0.85 -4.81
CA GLU A 462 -6.80 1.96 -5.26
C GLU A 462 -7.47 3.27 -4.83
N ILE A 463 -6.66 4.28 -4.51
CA ILE A 463 -7.13 5.63 -4.23
C ILE A 463 -6.47 6.57 -5.23
N LEU A 464 -7.30 7.28 -5.97
CA LEU A 464 -6.91 8.42 -6.79
C LEU A 464 -7.35 9.70 -6.07
N THR A 465 -6.41 10.57 -5.75
CA THR A 465 -6.73 11.87 -5.16
C THR A 465 -7.14 12.85 -6.27
N LEU A 466 -8.44 13.11 -6.37
CA LEU A 466 -8.99 14.14 -7.26
C LEU A 466 -8.94 15.50 -6.56
N GLY A 467 -7.77 16.16 -6.52
CA GLY A 467 -7.66 17.47 -5.89
C GLY A 467 -6.26 18.08 -5.92
N GLY A 468 -6.01 18.94 -6.89
CA GLY A 468 -4.78 19.73 -7.04
C GLY A 468 -4.64 20.85 -6.01
N ALA A 469 -4.44 20.50 -4.74
CA ALA A 469 -4.05 21.46 -3.72
C ALA A 469 -2.92 20.91 -2.87
N THR A 470 -1.71 21.02 -3.41
CA THR A 470 -0.47 20.94 -2.66
C THR A 470 -0.36 22.12 -1.71
N ALA A 471 -0.20 21.87 -0.42
CA ALA A 471 0.33 22.87 0.52
C ALA A 471 1.78 22.52 0.87
N TYR A 472 2.66 22.52 -0.13
CA TYR A 472 4.09 22.56 0.10
C TYR A 472 4.68 23.71 -0.69
N VAL A 473 5.24 24.68 0.03
CA VAL A 473 6.21 25.61 -0.53
C VAL A 473 7.57 25.06 -0.14
N LYS A 474 8.43 24.81 -1.13
CA LYS A 474 9.86 24.57 -0.89
C LYS A 474 10.46 25.85 -0.32
N GLY A 475 10.45 25.99 0.99
CA GLY A 475 11.13 27.06 1.70
C GLY A 475 12.60 26.70 1.82
N ASP A 476 13.47 27.39 1.09
CA ASP A 476 14.90 27.38 1.40
C ASP A 476 15.12 28.20 2.67
N ALA A 477 15.31 27.51 3.79
CA ALA A 477 15.59 28.12 5.09
C ALA A 477 17.10 28.18 5.39
N THR A 478 17.96 28.16 4.36
CA THR A 478 19.39 28.38 4.51
C THR A 478 19.62 29.74 5.19
N PRO A 479 20.59 29.86 6.12
CA PRO A 479 20.95 31.15 6.69
C PRO A 479 21.20 32.18 5.58
N PHE A 480 20.80 33.44 5.82
CA PHE A 480 20.93 34.57 4.87
C PHE A 480 19.99 34.52 3.64
N THR A 481 18.89 33.78 3.72
CA THR A 481 17.78 33.88 2.76
C THR A 481 16.78 34.96 3.18
N ASP A 482 15.93 35.39 2.25
CA ASP A 482 14.86 36.36 2.49
C ASP A 482 13.65 35.75 3.23
N LEU A 483 13.68 34.44 3.55
CA LEU A 483 12.60 33.75 4.23
C LEU A 483 12.64 34.06 5.74
N THR A 484 11.63 34.77 6.22
CA THR A 484 11.51 35.16 7.65
C THR A 484 10.50 34.28 8.39
N VAL A 485 10.64 34.20 9.72
CA VAL A 485 9.66 33.48 10.55
C VAL A 485 8.29 34.14 10.44
N GLU A 486 8.24 35.45 10.30
CA GLU A 486 7.05 36.27 10.15
C GLU A 486 6.34 36.00 8.81
N SER A 487 7.08 35.83 7.71
CA SER A 487 6.49 35.49 6.41
C SER A 487 5.86 34.09 6.44
N VAL A 488 6.54 33.11 7.05
CA VAL A 488 6.00 31.75 7.24
C VAL A 488 4.79 31.77 8.18
N SER A 489 4.86 32.52 9.28
CA SER A 489 3.75 32.64 10.24
C SER A 489 2.50 33.25 9.60
N THR A 490 2.71 34.26 8.74
CA THR A 490 1.63 34.91 7.99
C THR A 490 1.04 33.97 6.95
N PHE A 491 1.90 33.21 6.25
CA PHE A 491 1.47 32.18 5.31
C PHE A 491 0.63 31.09 5.98
N LEU A 492 1.05 30.59 7.14
CA LEU A 492 0.29 29.60 7.93
C LEU A 492 -1.09 30.14 8.32
N ARG A 493 -1.17 31.38 8.83
CA ARG A 493 -2.46 32.03 9.12
C ARG A 493 -3.34 32.15 7.88
N GLN A 494 -2.75 32.55 6.76
CA GLN A 494 -3.49 32.67 5.49
C GLN A 494 -4.09 31.34 5.05
N LYS A 495 -3.47 30.20 5.39
CA LYS A 495 -3.94 28.85 5.07
C LYS A 495 -4.81 28.21 6.18
N GLY A 496 -5.11 28.93 7.25
CA GLY A 496 -5.99 28.48 8.34
C GLY A 496 -5.29 27.70 9.45
N TYR A 497 -3.95 27.66 9.46
CA TYR A 497 -3.16 27.05 10.52
C TYR A 497 -2.81 28.04 11.63
N GLN A 498 -2.50 27.50 12.80
CA GLN A 498 -1.87 28.26 13.86
C GLN A 498 -0.50 28.77 13.38
N SER A 499 -0.15 30.01 13.72
CA SER A 499 0.96 30.74 13.09
C SER A 499 2.34 30.17 13.36
N ARG A 500 2.46 29.28 14.34
CA ARG A 500 3.69 28.58 14.71
C ARG A 500 3.60 27.08 14.42
N GLY A 501 2.59 26.64 13.66
CA GLY A 501 2.34 25.22 13.34
C GLY A 501 1.90 24.39 14.55
N LEU A 502 1.44 25.00 15.64
CA LEU A 502 1.00 24.30 16.84
C LEU A 502 -0.52 24.10 16.82
N GLU A 503 -0.96 22.86 16.64
CA GLU A 503 -2.39 22.52 16.52
C GLU A 503 -2.94 21.82 17.76
N VAL A 504 -4.23 22.03 18.01
CA VAL A 504 -4.96 21.29 19.05
C VAL A 504 -5.41 19.95 18.48
N MET A 505 -4.90 18.87 19.04
CA MET A 505 -5.21 17.51 18.59
C MET A 505 -6.16 16.80 19.56
N TYR A 506 -6.78 15.71 19.09
CA TYR A 506 -7.70 14.88 19.85
C TYR A 506 -7.20 13.43 19.91
N HIS A 507 -7.48 12.77 21.02
CA HIS A 507 -7.09 11.38 21.24
C HIS A 507 -7.90 10.44 20.33
N GLY A 508 -7.24 9.74 19.40
CA GLY A 508 -7.91 8.93 18.35
C GLY A 508 -8.86 7.84 18.87
N HIS A 509 -8.57 7.24 20.03
CA HIS A 509 -9.46 6.22 20.64
C HIS A 509 -10.64 6.81 21.44
N THR A 510 -10.50 7.99 22.06
CA THR A 510 -11.48 8.50 23.05
C THR A 510 -12.18 9.78 22.61
N GLY A 511 -11.73 10.43 21.53
CA GLY A 511 -12.27 11.69 21.04
C GLY A 511 -12.02 12.89 21.96
N ARG A 512 -11.30 12.72 23.08
CA ARG A 512 -11.02 13.81 24.03
C ARG A 512 -9.89 14.71 23.51
N LYS A 513 -10.00 16.02 23.75
CA LYS A 513 -8.96 17.01 23.45
C LYS A 513 -7.69 16.67 24.23
N LEU A 514 -6.55 16.64 23.55
CA LEU A 514 -5.25 16.52 24.21
C LEU A 514 -4.99 17.82 24.99
N GLN A 515 -4.50 17.68 26.22
CA GLN A 515 -4.11 18.81 27.08
C GLN A 515 -2.74 19.40 26.68
N ALA A 516 -2.46 19.44 25.37
CA ALA A 516 -1.24 19.97 24.78
C ALA A 516 -1.52 20.44 23.35
N GLN A 517 -0.76 21.44 22.89
CA GLN A 517 -0.68 21.76 21.48
C GLN A 517 0.43 20.94 20.84
N VAL A 518 0.13 20.30 19.71
CA VAL A 518 1.05 19.43 18.99
C VAL A 518 1.58 20.20 17.79
N TYR A 519 2.90 20.26 17.66
CA TYR A 519 3.52 20.87 16.48
C TYR A 519 3.33 19.95 15.27
N LEU A 520 2.68 20.48 14.24
CA LEU A 520 2.49 19.85 12.94
C LEU A 520 3.31 20.64 11.92
N GLY A 521 4.45 20.07 11.53
CA GLY A 521 5.31 20.64 10.51
C GLY A 521 6.33 19.60 10.06
N PRO A 522 6.95 19.80 8.88
CA PRO A 522 8.05 18.96 8.46
C PRO A 522 9.15 19.03 9.52
N THR A 523 9.58 17.86 10.00
CA THR A 523 10.78 17.77 10.83
C THR A 523 11.94 18.26 9.98
N TYR A 524 12.55 19.38 10.35
CA TYR A 524 13.70 19.90 9.62
C TYR A 524 14.83 18.88 9.69
N TYR A 525 15.11 18.23 8.57
CA TYR A 525 16.44 17.70 8.34
C TYR A 525 17.26 18.88 7.86
N GLN A 526 18.11 19.41 8.75
CA GLN A 526 19.26 20.16 8.25
C GLN A 526 19.97 19.19 7.32
N ARG A 527 20.03 19.49 6.02
CA ARG A 527 20.96 18.80 5.13
C ARG A 527 22.33 19.20 5.63
N LEU A 528 22.79 18.43 6.60
CA LEU A 528 24.17 18.36 6.96
C LEU A 528 24.91 18.17 5.63
N LYS A 529 25.74 19.15 5.25
CA LYS A 529 26.68 19.03 4.15
C LYS A 529 27.72 18.00 4.56
N HIS A 530 27.30 16.74 4.70
CA HIS A 530 28.17 15.59 4.80
C HIS A 530 28.54 15.23 3.37
N MET A 531 29.36 16.07 2.75
CA MET A 531 30.16 15.57 1.63
C MET A 531 31.01 14.46 2.24
N VAL A 532 30.80 13.23 1.80
CA VAL A 532 31.60 12.08 2.26
C VAL A 532 33.08 12.40 2.06
N ASP A 533 33.40 13.07 0.96
CA ASP A 533 34.75 13.58 0.64
C ASP A 533 35.35 14.47 1.73
N ASP A 534 34.57 15.40 2.31
CA ASP A 534 35.03 16.27 3.41
C ASP A 534 35.18 15.52 4.75
N LYS A 535 34.72 14.26 4.82
CA LYS A 535 34.65 13.42 6.02
C LYS A 535 35.48 12.14 5.95
N ILE A 536 36.08 11.83 4.80
CA ILE A 536 37.01 10.71 4.71
C ILE A 536 38.27 11.10 5.49
N HIS A 537 38.36 10.59 6.71
CA HIS A 537 39.57 10.68 7.52
C HIS A 537 39.87 9.32 8.14
N SER A 538 40.91 8.67 7.64
CA SER A 538 41.44 7.43 8.21
C SER A 538 42.70 7.73 8.99
N ARG A 539 42.83 7.14 10.18
CA ARG A 539 44.05 7.20 10.98
C ARG A 539 44.38 5.80 11.48
N ALA A 540 45.63 5.37 11.32
CA ALA A 540 46.09 4.07 11.79
C ALA A 540 46.23 4.01 13.33
N ARG A 541 46.47 5.16 13.99
CA ARG A 541 46.59 5.29 15.45
C ARG A 541 46.00 6.62 15.91
N GLY A 542 45.46 6.65 17.13
CA GLY A 542 44.89 7.85 17.74
C GLY A 542 44.79 7.72 19.26
N PRO A 543 44.49 8.83 19.96
CA PRO A 543 44.27 8.80 21.40
C PRO A 543 43.02 7.99 21.75
N VAL A 544 43.03 7.37 22.93
CA VAL A 544 41.87 6.68 23.50
C VAL A 544 41.38 7.44 24.73
N GLN A 545 40.08 7.44 24.96
CA GLN A 545 39.51 7.99 26.18
C GLN A 545 39.89 7.09 27.36
N ILE A 546 40.55 7.64 28.38
CA ILE A 546 41.11 6.84 29.49
C ILE A 546 40.05 6.01 30.21
N LEU A 547 38.85 6.57 30.41
CA LEU A 547 37.76 5.93 31.15
C LEU A 547 37.19 4.71 30.40
N THR A 548 36.95 4.83 29.10
CA THR A 548 36.28 3.79 28.32
C THR A 548 37.24 2.95 27.50
N ARG A 549 38.49 3.39 27.33
CA ARG A 549 39.51 2.85 26.40
C ARG A 549 39.10 2.85 24.92
N GLN A 550 38.01 3.53 24.60
CA GLN A 550 37.54 3.69 23.23
C GLN A 550 38.30 4.81 22.52
N PRO A 551 38.53 4.71 21.19
CA PRO A 551 39.06 5.80 20.39
C PRO A 551 38.30 7.12 20.61
N VAL A 552 39.03 8.24 20.71
CA VAL A 552 38.39 9.55 20.82
C VAL A 552 37.77 9.96 19.49
N GLU A 553 36.65 10.66 19.56
CA GLU A 553 35.93 11.16 18.39
C GLU A 553 36.45 12.54 17.99
N GLY A 554 36.47 12.78 16.68
CA GLY A 554 36.61 14.12 16.11
C GLY A 554 38.06 14.53 15.80
N ARG A 555 38.23 15.14 14.63
CA ARG A 555 39.52 15.59 14.11
C ARG A 555 40.24 16.58 15.05
N SER A 556 39.51 17.45 15.73
CA SER A 556 40.07 18.45 16.66
C SER A 556 40.71 17.84 17.91
N ARG A 557 40.43 16.56 18.20
CA ARG A 557 41.00 15.83 19.34
C ARG A 557 42.00 14.76 18.90
N ASP A 558 42.52 14.87 17.68
CA ASP A 558 43.30 13.82 17.01
C ASP A 558 42.59 12.46 16.90
N GLY A 559 41.25 12.47 17.02
CA GLY A 559 40.39 11.32 16.97
C GLY A 559 40.03 10.85 15.56
N GLY A 560 39.40 9.68 15.49
CA GLY A 560 38.85 9.09 14.28
C GLY A 560 37.33 9.27 14.18
N LEU A 561 36.76 8.79 13.07
CA LEU A 561 35.31 8.66 12.95
C LEU A 561 34.91 7.43 13.78
N ARG A 562 33.96 7.61 14.70
CA ARG A 562 33.50 6.49 15.52
C ARG A 562 32.58 5.60 14.71
N PHE A 563 32.73 4.30 14.92
CA PHE A 563 31.76 3.33 14.46
C PHE A 563 30.55 3.41 15.40
N GLY A 564 29.49 4.07 14.93
CA GLY A 564 28.32 4.42 15.73
C GLY A 564 27.16 3.44 15.58
N GLU A 565 26.01 3.86 16.11
CA GLU A 565 24.77 3.08 16.08
C GLU A 565 24.23 2.88 14.66
N MET A 566 24.24 3.93 13.85
CA MET A 566 23.76 3.86 12.46
C MET A 566 24.62 2.91 11.62
N GLU A 567 25.95 2.96 11.80
CA GLU A 567 26.87 2.06 11.12
C GLU A 567 26.70 0.61 11.60
N ARG A 568 26.48 0.40 12.90
CA ARG A 568 26.13 -0.92 13.47
C ARG A 568 24.87 -1.48 12.82
N ASP A 569 23.79 -0.71 12.79
CA ASP A 569 22.49 -1.17 12.29
C ASP A 569 22.55 -1.49 10.80
N CYS A 570 23.28 -0.68 10.03
CA CYS A 570 23.57 -0.96 8.63
C CYS A 570 24.35 -2.28 8.45
N MET A 571 25.39 -2.54 9.25
CA MET A 571 26.13 -3.80 9.13
C MET A 571 25.28 -5.02 9.54
N ILE A 572 24.40 -4.87 10.52
CA ILE A 572 23.46 -5.91 10.95
C ILE A 572 22.46 -6.21 9.82
N SER A 573 21.90 -5.19 9.17
CA SER A 573 20.92 -5.38 8.07
C SER A 573 21.53 -6.10 6.87
N HIS A 574 22.83 -5.94 6.63
CA HIS A 574 23.57 -6.62 5.57
C HIS A 574 24.15 -7.98 5.99
N GLY A 575 23.87 -8.45 7.22
CA GLY A 575 24.34 -9.77 7.69
C GLY A 575 25.85 -9.86 7.97
N ILE A 576 26.56 -8.75 8.12
CA ILE A 576 28.04 -8.72 8.22
C ILE A 576 28.50 -8.77 9.69
N ALA A 577 28.03 -9.78 10.44
CA ALA A 577 28.29 -9.90 11.88
C ALA A 577 29.78 -10.08 12.22
N GLY A 578 30.56 -10.74 11.35
CA GLY A 578 32.01 -10.91 11.52
C GLY A 578 32.75 -9.57 11.53
N PHE A 579 32.43 -8.69 10.59
CA PHE A 579 33.00 -7.34 10.52
C PHE A 579 32.57 -6.49 11.73
N LEU A 580 31.33 -6.65 12.18
CA LEU A 580 30.84 -5.95 13.38
C LEU A 580 31.65 -6.35 14.63
N LYS A 581 31.91 -7.65 14.81
CA LYS A 581 32.78 -8.16 15.88
C LYS A 581 34.20 -7.62 15.73
N GLU A 582 34.77 -7.65 14.53
CA GLU A 582 36.10 -7.09 14.28
C GLU A 582 36.17 -5.63 14.71
N ARG A 583 35.22 -4.79 14.28
CA ARG A 583 35.25 -3.34 14.53
C ARG A 583 34.94 -2.95 15.97
N LEU A 584 33.94 -3.58 16.60
CA LEU A 584 33.51 -3.21 17.95
C LEU A 584 34.28 -3.93 19.07
N PHE A 585 34.98 -5.02 18.75
CA PHE A 585 35.64 -5.86 19.75
C PHE A 585 37.13 -6.04 19.47
N GLU A 586 37.51 -6.61 18.33
CA GLU A 586 38.90 -7.02 18.06
C GLU A 586 39.83 -5.84 17.75
N ALA A 587 39.36 -4.88 16.96
CA ALA A 587 40.05 -3.63 16.64
C ALA A 587 39.84 -2.54 17.71
N SER A 588 39.04 -2.84 18.75
CA SER A 588 38.75 -1.94 19.86
C SER A 588 39.50 -2.36 21.13
N ASP A 589 38.81 -2.45 22.27
CA ASP A 589 39.40 -2.61 23.60
C ASP A 589 39.06 -3.94 24.27
N ALA A 590 39.22 -5.06 23.55
CA ALA A 590 39.02 -6.40 24.09
C ALA A 590 39.71 -6.59 25.45
N TYR A 591 38.91 -6.82 26.49
CA TYR A 591 39.35 -6.88 27.87
C TYR A 591 39.16 -8.28 28.45
N ARG A 592 40.24 -8.84 28.97
CA ARG A 592 40.24 -10.12 29.67
C ARG A 592 39.67 -9.97 31.08
N LEU A 593 38.51 -10.56 31.29
CA LEU A 593 37.80 -10.62 32.57
C LEU A 593 37.78 -12.06 33.10
N HIS A 594 37.70 -12.23 34.41
CA HIS A 594 37.41 -13.53 35.03
C HIS A 594 36.11 -13.42 35.82
N VAL A 595 35.28 -14.46 35.73
CA VAL A 595 33.94 -14.48 36.32
C VAL A 595 33.78 -15.75 37.14
N CYS A 596 33.08 -15.64 38.26
CA CYS A 596 32.78 -16.77 39.12
C CYS A 596 31.63 -17.61 38.54
N ASP A 597 31.84 -18.90 38.34
CA ASP A 597 30.84 -19.79 37.72
C ASP A 597 29.60 -20.00 38.63
N ILE A 598 29.73 -19.74 39.93
CA ILE A 598 28.65 -19.93 40.92
C ILE A 598 27.68 -18.73 40.92
N CYS A 599 28.19 -17.50 40.98
CA CYS A 599 27.36 -16.30 41.12
C CYS A 599 27.29 -15.42 39.87
N GLY A 600 28.16 -15.64 38.88
CA GLY A 600 28.26 -14.83 37.67
C GLY A 600 28.86 -13.44 37.87
N LEU A 601 29.38 -13.12 39.05
CA LEU A 601 30.05 -11.85 39.32
C LEU A 601 31.53 -11.91 38.92
N THR A 602 32.09 -10.75 38.60
CA THR A 602 33.52 -10.59 38.32
C THR A 602 34.37 -11.07 39.50
N ALA A 603 35.30 -11.98 39.22
CA ALA A 603 36.28 -12.46 40.17
C ALA A 603 37.56 -11.62 40.10
N ILE A 604 38.25 -11.50 41.23
CA ILE A 604 39.57 -10.88 41.31
C ILE A 604 40.58 -11.91 40.81
N ALA A 605 41.33 -11.56 39.77
CA ALA A 605 42.34 -12.43 39.19
C ALA A 605 43.74 -11.84 39.41
N ASN A 606 44.63 -12.59 40.05
CA ASN A 606 46.06 -12.31 40.09
C ASN A 606 46.77 -13.24 39.10
N LEU A 607 47.00 -12.74 37.89
CA LEU A 607 47.60 -13.50 36.80
C LEU A 607 49.06 -13.90 37.06
N LYS A 608 49.79 -13.19 37.93
CA LYS A 608 51.18 -13.55 38.27
C LYS A 608 51.25 -14.78 39.16
N LYS A 609 50.29 -14.92 40.08
CA LYS A 609 50.20 -16.04 41.03
C LYS A 609 49.20 -17.11 40.60
N GLN A 610 48.53 -16.93 39.46
CA GLN A 610 47.42 -17.76 38.98
C GLN A 610 46.34 -18.00 40.06
N SER A 611 46.05 -16.97 40.87
CA SER A 611 45.08 -17.07 41.95
C SER A 611 43.83 -16.26 41.62
N PHE A 612 42.66 -16.87 41.79
CA PHE A 612 41.36 -16.24 41.55
C PHE A 612 40.56 -16.19 42.86
N GLU A 613 39.78 -15.13 43.05
CA GLU A 613 38.91 -15.01 44.22
C GLU A 613 37.65 -14.20 43.90
N CYS A 614 36.50 -14.84 44.08
CA CYS A 614 35.21 -14.16 44.10
C CYS A 614 34.89 -13.66 45.51
N ARG A 615 34.71 -12.35 45.69
CA ARG A 615 34.39 -11.78 47.02
C ARG A 615 33.00 -12.19 47.53
N ALA A 616 32.04 -12.40 46.63
CA ALA A 616 30.67 -12.75 47.01
C ALA A 616 30.55 -14.21 47.49
N CYS A 617 31.14 -15.16 46.76
CA CYS A 617 31.06 -16.59 47.08
C CYS A 617 32.27 -17.12 47.85
N LYS A 618 33.34 -16.32 48.04
CA LYS A 618 34.66 -16.75 48.51
C LYS A 618 35.25 -17.92 47.71
N ASN A 619 34.78 -18.10 46.48
CA ASN A 619 35.20 -19.16 45.57
C ASN A 619 36.54 -18.79 44.92
N LYS A 620 37.46 -19.74 44.86
CA LYS A 620 38.81 -19.59 44.30
C LYS A 620 39.14 -20.54 43.13
N THR A 621 38.30 -21.54 42.90
CA THR A 621 38.57 -22.65 41.97
C THR A 621 37.69 -22.58 40.73
N ALA A 622 36.39 -22.30 40.89
CA ALA A 622 35.45 -22.26 39.77
C ALA A 622 35.30 -20.83 39.22
N CYS A 623 36.28 -20.41 38.42
CA CYS A 623 36.27 -19.13 37.72
C CYS A 623 36.59 -19.33 36.23
N SER A 624 35.71 -18.86 35.36
CA SER A 624 35.91 -18.89 33.90
C SER A 624 36.49 -17.57 33.40
N GLN A 625 37.29 -17.65 32.35
CA GLN A 625 37.81 -16.49 31.63
C GLN A 625 36.85 -16.06 30.53
N LEU A 626 36.64 -14.75 30.42
CA LEU A 626 35.83 -14.10 29.40
C LEU A 626 36.60 -12.96 28.74
N TYR A 627 36.26 -12.68 27.49
CA TYR A 627 36.67 -11.47 26.82
C TYR A 627 35.43 -10.63 26.51
N ILE A 628 35.43 -9.39 26.99
CA ILE A 628 34.36 -8.41 26.78
C ILE A 628 35.00 -7.07 26.38
N PRO A 629 34.29 -6.17 25.67
CA PRO A 629 34.76 -4.80 25.51
C PRO A 629 35.01 -4.15 26.88
N TYR A 630 36.03 -3.31 27.01
CA TYR A 630 36.28 -2.62 28.28
C TYR A 630 35.11 -1.71 28.66
N ALA A 631 34.46 -1.09 27.67
CA ALA A 631 33.25 -0.31 27.88
C ALA A 631 32.12 -1.13 28.55
N ALA A 632 31.95 -2.40 28.19
CA ALA A 632 30.97 -3.29 28.82
C ALA A 632 31.35 -3.58 30.28
N LYS A 633 32.64 -3.81 30.56
CA LYS A 633 33.15 -3.94 31.93
C LYS A 633 32.82 -2.69 32.76
N LEU A 634 33.03 -1.50 32.21
CA LEU A 634 32.74 -0.24 32.89
C LEU A 634 31.24 -0.12 33.18
N LEU A 635 30.37 -0.39 32.20
CA LEU A 635 28.92 -0.39 32.39
C LEU A 635 28.50 -1.31 33.54
N PHE A 636 29.04 -2.53 33.61
CA PHE A 636 28.72 -3.44 34.71
C PHE A 636 29.14 -2.90 36.08
N GLN A 637 30.22 -2.13 36.16
CA GLN A 637 30.63 -1.48 37.41
C GLN A 637 29.75 -0.28 37.77
N GLU A 638 29.33 0.51 36.79
CA GLU A 638 28.38 1.60 37.01
C GLU A 638 27.01 1.07 37.46
N LEU A 639 26.54 -0.03 36.85
CA LEU A 639 25.32 -0.71 37.31
C LEU A 639 25.47 -1.20 38.76
N GLN A 640 26.63 -1.76 39.12
CA GLN A 640 26.89 -2.19 40.49
C GLN A 640 26.90 -1.03 41.49
N SER A 641 27.28 0.18 41.07
CA SER A 641 27.28 1.37 41.93
C SER A 641 25.86 1.82 42.32
N ILE A 642 24.88 1.53 41.46
CA ILE A 642 23.44 1.77 41.70
C ILE A 642 22.69 0.50 42.16
N ASN A 643 23.40 -0.45 42.77
CA ASN A 643 22.87 -1.71 43.29
C ASN A 643 22.24 -2.67 42.25
N ILE A 644 22.63 -2.56 40.98
CA ILE A 644 22.23 -3.48 39.92
C ILE A 644 23.39 -4.45 39.62
N ALA A 645 23.20 -5.73 39.96
CA ALA A 645 24.23 -6.76 39.79
C ALA A 645 24.12 -7.46 38.42
N ALA A 646 24.97 -7.06 37.47
CA ALA A 646 25.14 -7.78 36.20
C ALA A 646 25.85 -9.12 36.43
N ARG A 647 25.16 -10.24 36.15
CA ARG A 647 25.68 -11.60 36.28
C ARG A 647 25.95 -12.21 34.91
N GLN A 648 27.15 -12.74 34.72
CA GLN A 648 27.62 -13.33 33.48
C GLN A 648 27.72 -14.85 33.66
N TYR A 649 27.07 -15.62 32.80
CA TYR A 649 27.09 -17.07 32.81
C TYR A 649 27.70 -17.58 31.51
N THR A 650 28.46 -18.67 31.62
CA THR A 650 29.13 -19.35 30.50
C THR A 650 28.58 -20.76 30.36
N VAL A 651 28.87 -21.43 29.24
CA VAL A 651 28.53 -22.87 29.08
C VAL A 651 29.18 -23.71 30.19
N SER A 652 30.39 -23.35 30.61
CA SER A 652 31.09 -23.96 31.77
C SER A 652 30.38 -23.79 33.11
N SER A 653 29.45 -22.84 33.23
CA SER A 653 28.64 -22.65 34.44
C SER A 653 27.43 -23.60 34.54
N GLY A 654 27.14 -24.38 33.48
CA GLY A 654 26.03 -25.34 33.42
C GLY A 654 24.63 -24.72 33.43
N ARG A 655 24.51 -23.39 33.30
CA ARG A 655 23.23 -22.64 33.33
C ARG A 655 22.74 -22.19 31.96
N ILE A 656 23.54 -22.40 30.91
CA ILE A 656 23.19 -22.12 29.52
C ILE A 656 23.23 -23.47 28.81
N ARG A 657 22.13 -23.84 28.13
CA ARG A 657 22.10 -24.99 27.22
C ARG A 657 22.59 -24.51 25.85
N ASP A 658 23.42 -25.33 25.20
CA ASP A 658 23.88 -25.10 23.83
C ASP A 658 22.71 -24.97 22.84
#